data_AF-F7RUL4-F1
#
_entry.id   AF-F7RUL4-F1
#
_cell.length_a   1.000
_cell.length_b   1.000
_cell.length_c   1.000
_cell.angle_alpha   90.00
_cell.angle_beta   90.00
_cell.angle_gamma   90.00
#
_symmetry.space_group_name_H-M   'P 1'
#
loop_
_entity.id
_entity.type
_entity.pdbx_description
1 polymer ?
#
loop_
_entity_poly.entity_id
_entity_poly.type
_entity_poly.pdbx_seq_one_letter_code
_entity_poly.pdbx_strand_id
1 'polypeptide(L)'
;MQHILIAKEKNNAKIIVVDPRFSRTAAHSDLHCAIRPGTDIPFIYGMLWHIFENGWEDKTFIQQRVFEMETIREEAKKFPPKEVANITGVSEEVVYQAAKLMAENRPGTVIWCMGGTQHHVGNANTRAYCILQLALGNMGVSGGGTNIFRGHDNVQGATDLGLLFDNLPGYYGLTSAAWTHWTHVWDLDMEWVKSRFDQTPYLGKDPMTTPGIPCSRWHDGVLEDKSKLAQKDNIRMAFFWGQSVNTETRQREVRDALDKMDTVVVVDPFPTMAGVMHRRKNGVYLLPAATQFETQGSVSNSGRSIQWREKVIEPLFESKTDIEIMYRLAQKLGIAEQYTKRIAKENDLPVIEDITREINRGMWTIGMTGQSPERLKLHTQNWGTFSNKTLEAAGGPAKGETYGLPWPCWGTPEAKHPGTQILYNQSKHVKDGGGNFRARYGVEYNGKNLLAEGTFSKGAEIQDGYPEFSDKLLKQLGWWDDLTAEEKAEAEGRNWKTDLSGGIVRVAIKHGCIPFGNAKARCIVWTFPDQVPVHREPLYTPRRDLVAKYPTYDDMQVHRLPTLYKSIQDKDLSGKYPLVLTSGRLVEYEGGGEESRSNPWLAELQQEMFVEISPADAADRGIRNGEFVWLEGAEGGRIKVQAMVTPRVKPGVTFMPYHFAGVMHGESLAPNYPEGTVPYVIGESANTALTYGYDPVTQMQETKASLCQIVKA
;
A
#
# COMPACT_ATOMS: atom_id res chain seq x y z
N MET A 1 -3.91 -13.88 -12.32
CA MET A 1 -2.92 -14.51 -13.23
C MET A 1 -3.24 -14.36 -14.72
N GLN A 2 -4.50 -14.16 -15.14
CA GLN A 2 -4.90 -14.15 -16.56
C GLN A 2 -3.97 -13.34 -17.50
N HIS A 3 -3.74 -12.06 -17.23
CA HIS A 3 -2.88 -11.23 -18.10
C HIS A 3 -1.40 -11.68 -18.12
N ILE A 4 -0.90 -12.21 -17.01
CA ILE A 4 0.47 -12.73 -16.91
C ILE A 4 0.61 -14.00 -17.77
N LEU A 5 -0.38 -14.90 -17.70
CA LEU A 5 -0.41 -16.11 -18.51
C LEU A 5 -0.60 -15.79 -20.01
N ILE A 6 -1.45 -14.83 -20.35
CA ILE A 6 -1.58 -14.34 -21.74
C ILE A 6 -0.25 -13.79 -22.25
N ALA A 7 0.49 -13.03 -21.43
CA ALA A 7 1.81 -12.54 -21.82
C ALA A 7 2.82 -13.69 -22.04
N LYS A 8 2.78 -14.72 -21.18
CA LYS A 8 3.59 -15.93 -21.35
C LYS A 8 3.24 -16.68 -22.64
N GLU A 9 1.96 -16.93 -22.90
CA GLU A 9 1.50 -17.69 -24.06
C GLU A 9 1.68 -16.94 -25.38
N LYS A 10 1.31 -15.65 -25.43
CA LYS A 10 1.26 -14.87 -26.68
C LYS A 10 2.56 -14.12 -26.98
N ASN A 11 3.29 -13.74 -25.95
CA ASN A 11 4.51 -12.93 -26.10
C ASN A 11 5.78 -13.67 -25.64
N ASN A 12 5.67 -14.96 -25.27
CA ASN A 12 6.78 -15.76 -24.74
C ASN A 12 7.45 -15.12 -23.49
N ALA A 13 6.67 -14.35 -22.72
CA ALA A 13 7.17 -13.70 -21.51
C ALA A 13 7.63 -14.74 -20.48
N LYS A 14 8.79 -14.51 -19.88
CA LYS A 14 9.35 -15.37 -18.83
C LYS A 14 8.81 -14.97 -17.47
N ILE A 15 8.42 -15.95 -16.66
CA ILE A 15 7.88 -15.76 -15.32
C ILE A 15 8.93 -16.25 -14.31
N ILE A 16 9.45 -15.32 -13.52
CA ILE A 16 10.27 -15.64 -12.35
C ILE A 16 9.40 -15.47 -11.11
N VAL A 17 9.39 -16.47 -10.23
CA VAL A 17 8.72 -16.39 -8.92
C VAL A 17 9.77 -16.45 -7.83
N VAL A 18 9.91 -15.37 -7.08
CA VAL A 18 10.78 -15.29 -5.90
C VAL A 18 9.87 -15.37 -4.67
N ASP A 19 9.78 -16.55 -4.08
CA ASP A 19 8.83 -16.84 -2.99
C ASP A 19 9.42 -17.94 -2.11
N PRO A 20 9.40 -17.83 -0.77
CA PRO A 20 9.86 -18.89 0.13
C PRO A 20 9.14 -20.24 -0.09
N ARG A 21 7.99 -20.21 -0.76
CA ARG A 21 7.16 -21.38 -1.04
C ARG A 21 7.03 -21.62 -2.53
N PHE A 22 6.88 -22.90 -2.88
CA PHE A 22 6.36 -23.28 -4.19
C PHE A 22 4.84 -23.03 -4.21
N SER A 23 4.45 -21.80 -4.51
CA SER A 23 3.05 -21.35 -4.54
C SER A 23 2.31 -21.76 -5.81
N ARG A 24 0.99 -21.53 -5.86
CA ARG A 24 0.20 -21.73 -7.10
C ARG A 24 0.75 -20.87 -8.26
N THR A 25 1.34 -19.71 -7.97
CA THR A 25 2.04 -18.89 -8.99
C THR A 25 3.35 -19.53 -9.43
N ALA A 26 4.14 -20.09 -8.49
CA ALA A 26 5.39 -20.79 -8.81
C ALA A 26 5.18 -21.98 -9.76
N ALA A 27 4.03 -22.67 -9.65
CA ALA A 27 3.66 -23.75 -10.56
C ALA A 27 3.57 -23.33 -12.05
N HIS A 28 3.42 -22.04 -12.33
CA HIS A 28 3.40 -21.49 -13.69
C HIS A 28 4.72 -20.79 -14.08
N SER A 29 5.70 -20.75 -13.18
CA SER A 29 6.97 -20.05 -13.40
C SER A 29 7.91 -20.81 -14.32
N ASP A 30 8.78 -20.07 -15.00
CA ASP A 30 9.94 -20.62 -15.71
C ASP A 30 11.13 -20.79 -14.77
N LEU A 31 11.17 -19.99 -13.69
CA LEU A 31 12.18 -20.08 -12.63
C LEU A 31 11.54 -19.78 -11.27
N HIS A 32 11.70 -20.69 -10.31
CA HIS A 32 11.35 -20.48 -8.90
C HIS A 32 12.62 -20.27 -8.07
N CYS A 33 12.68 -19.12 -7.38
CA CYS A 33 13.75 -18.75 -6.48
C CYS A 33 13.24 -18.82 -5.04
N ALA A 34 13.47 -19.95 -4.37
CA ALA A 34 13.04 -20.18 -2.99
C ALA A 34 13.94 -19.46 -1.97
N ILE A 35 13.65 -18.17 -1.74
CA ILE A 35 14.36 -17.30 -0.78
C ILE A 35 13.98 -17.57 0.67
N ARG A 36 14.88 -17.28 1.61
CA ARG A 36 14.53 -17.15 3.03
C ARG A 36 13.65 -15.91 3.23
N PRO A 37 12.57 -15.97 4.03
CA PRO A 37 11.79 -14.77 4.32
C PRO A 37 12.64 -13.67 4.98
N GLY A 38 12.49 -12.43 4.51
CA GLY A 38 13.22 -11.27 5.03
C GLY A 38 14.58 -11.03 4.37
N THR A 39 14.87 -11.66 3.22
CA THR A 39 16.17 -11.52 2.53
C THR A 39 16.05 -11.01 1.09
N ASP A 40 15.01 -10.23 0.81
CA ASP A 40 14.74 -9.65 -0.51
C ASP A 40 15.86 -8.70 -0.98
N ILE A 41 16.36 -7.83 -0.09
CA ILE A 41 17.42 -6.86 -0.42
C ILE A 41 18.71 -7.56 -0.89
N PRO A 42 19.29 -8.54 -0.17
CA PRO A 42 20.42 -9.32 -0.65
C PRO A 42 20.17 -10.02 -1.99
N PHE A 43 18.97 -10.56 -2.21
CA PHE A 43 18.63 -11.22 -3.47
C PHE A 43 18.65 -10.23 -4.64
N ILE A 44 18.04 -9.06 -4.48
CA ILE A 44 18.02 -8.01 -5.50
C ILE A 44 19.42 -7.43 -5.73
N TYR A 45 20.21 -7.22 -4.67
CA TYR A 45 21.61 -6.81 -4.84
C TYR A 45 22.45 -7.87 -5.54
N GLY A 46 22.20 -9.16 -5.30
CA GLY A 46 22.82 -10.24 -6.06
C GLY A 46 22.46 -10.21 -7.56
N MET A 47 21.20 -9.91 -7.89
CA MET A 47 20.81 -9.70 -9.29
C MET A 47 21.51 -8.49 -9.90
N LEU A 48 21.54 -7.36 -9.18
CA LEU A 48 22.24 -6.14 -9.61
C LEU A 48 23.74 -6.36 -9.79
N TRP A 49 24.37 -7.14 -8.91
CA TRP A 49 25.78 -7.54 -9.02
C TRP A 49 26.03 -8.20 -10.38
N HIS A 50 25.24 -9.23 -10.74
CA HIS A 50 25.38 -9.88 -12.04
C HIS A 50 25.07 -8.95 -13.21
N ILE A 51 24.04 -8.10 -13.10
CA ILE A 51 23.71 -7.12 -14.14
C ILE A 51 24.89 -6.19 -14.42
N PHE A 52 25.52 -5.64 -13.39
CA PHE A 52 26.63 -4.70 -13.53
C PHE A 52 27.92 -5.37 -14.00
N GLU A 53 28.27 -6.56 -13.48
CA GLU A 53 29.47 -7.29 -13.90
C GLU A 53 29.40 -7.73 -15.37
N ASN A 54 28.19 -7.99 -15.88
CA ASN A 54 27.98 -8.37 -17.28
C ASN A 54 27.67 -7.17 -18.20
N GLY A 55 27.63 -5.94 -17.67
CA GLY A 55 27.32 -4.73 -18.43
C GLY A 55 25.92 -4.72 -19.03
N TRP A 56 24.96 -5.40 -18.38
CA TRP A 56 23.59 -5.52 -18.87
C TRP A 56 22.76 -4.27 -18.60
N GLU A 57 23.15 -3.37 -17.69
CA GLU A 57 22.35 -2.18 -17.36
C GLU A 57 22.05 -1.26 -18.57
N ASP A 58 20.94 -0.53 -18.52
CA ASP A 58 20.61 0.50 -19.51
C ASP A 58 21.35 1.81 -19.18
N LYS A 59 22.56 1.94 -19.73
CA LYS A 59 23.45 3.09 -19.48
C LYS A 59 22.83 4.42 -19.90
N THR A 60 22.11 4.45 -21.02
CA THR A 60 21.46 5.66 -21.54
C THR A 60 20.34 6.09 -20.61
N PHE A 61 19.46 5.15 -20.21
CA PHE A 61 18.39 5.44 -19.27
C PHE A 61 18.94 5.93 -17.92
N ILE A 62 19.98 5.28 -17.41
CA ILE A 62 20.62 5.67 -16.15
C ILE A 62 21.14 7.11 -16.23
N GLN A 63 21.93 7.43 -17.26
CA GLN A 63 22.51 8.76 -17.43
C GLN A 63 21.43 9.86 -17.47
N GLN A 64 20.39 9.64 -18.29
CA GLN A 64 19.37 10.64 -18.57
C GLN A 64 18.36 10.79 -17.43
N ARG A 65 18.03 9.70 -16.72
CA ARG A 65 16.81 9.62 -15.90
C ARG A 65 17.01 9.08 -14.49
N VAL A 66 18.22 8.71 -14.08
CA VAL A 66 18.47 8.09 -12.76
C VAL A 66 19.52 8.85 -11.99
N PHE A 67 19.23 9.13 -10.72
CA PHE A 67 20.12 9.81 -9.80
C PHE A 67 20.73 8.81 -8.82
N GLU A 68 22.06 8.83 -8.69
CA GLU A 68 22.84 8.03 -7.73
C GLU A 68 22.83 6.50 -7.95
N MET A 69 22.85 6.05 -9.21
CA MET A 69 23.05 4.62 -9.52
C MET A 69 24.45 4.12 -9.14
N GLU A 70 25.48 4.96 -9.20
CA GLU A 70 26.83 4.56 -8.81
C GLU A 70 26.94 4.22 -7.32
N THR A 71 26.21 4.94 -6.44
CA THR A 71 26.10 4.57 -5.02
C THR A 71 25.49 3.18 -4.85
N ILE A 72 24.52 2.80 -5.68
CA ILE A 72 23.92 1.45 -5.68
C ILE A 72 24.92 0.41 -6.21
N ARG A 73 25.72 0.75 -7.22
CA ARG A 73 26.77 -0.13 -7.75
C ARG A 73 27.79 -0.48 -6.67
N GLU A 74 28.21 0.49 -5.86
CA GLU A 74 29.09 0.24 -4.71
C GLU A 74 28.41 -0.59 -3.62
N GLU A 75 27.12 -0.37 -3.35
CA GLU A 75 26.38 -1.18 -2.38
C GLU A 75 26.26 -2.64 -2.84
N ALA A 76 25.96 -2.88 -4.13
CA ALA A 76 25.82 -4.21 -4.71
C ALA A 76 27.11 -5.04 -4.60
N LYS A 77 28.30 -4.42 -4.63
CA LYS A 77 29.60 -5.11 -4.45
C LYS A 77 29.73 -5.80 -3.08
N LYS A 78 28.97 -5.38 -2.07
CA LYS A 78 28.96 -6.03 -0.74
C LYS A 78 28.20 -7.35 -0.74
N PHE A 79 27.48 -7.67 -1.82
CA PHE A 79 26.68 -8.88 -1.99
C PHE A 79 27.18 -9.74 -3.16
N PRO A 80 28.45 -10.21 -3.12
CA PRO A 80 28.92 -11.16 -4.11
C PRO A 80 28.14 -12.48 -4.00
N PRO A 81 28.14 -13.33 -5.03
CA PRO A 81 27.27 -14.52 -5.09
C PRO A 81 27.35 -15.45 -3.86
N LYS A 82 28.55 -15.63 -3.29
CA LYS A 82 28.74 -16.42 -2.07
C LYS A 82 28.01 -15.83 -0.85
N GLU A 83 28.01 -14.50 -0.71
CA GLU A 83 27.32 -13.82 0.39
C GLU A 83 25.80 -13.89 0.20
N VAL A 84 25.32 -13.69 -1.02
CA VAL A 84 23.90 -13.82 -1.37
C VAL A 84 23.41 -15.23 -1.06
N ALA A 85 24.16 -16.27 -1.46
CA ALA A 85 23.80 -17.65 -1.15
C ALA A 85 23.78 -17.94 0.35
N ASN A 86 24.74 -17.40 1.10
CA ASN A 86 24.78 -17.52 2.56
C ASN A 86 23.54 -16.90 3.24
N ILE A 87 23.15 -15.69 2.83
CA ILE A 87 22.05 -14.96 3.48
C ILE A 87 20.68 -15.51 3.04
N THR A 88 20.49 -15.68 1.73
CA THR A 88 19.17 -15.96 1.12
C THR A 88 18.85 -17.45 1.02
N GLY A 89 19.87 -18.32 1.01
CA GLY A 89 19.71 -19.74 0.69
C GLY A 89 19.45 -20.05 -0.78
N VAL A 90 19.67 -19.09 -1.70
CA VAL A 90 19.55 -19.28 -3.15
C VAL A 90 20.94 -19.35 -3.78
N SER A 91 21.18 -20.35 -4.64
CA SER A 91 22.48 -20.52 -5.30
C SER A 91 22.79 -19.40 -6.28
N GLU A 92 24.08 -19.14 -6.50
CA GLU A 92 24.57 -18.22 -7.53
C GLU A 92 23.95 -18.50 -8.89
N GLU A 93 23.91 -19.78 -9.30
CA GLU A 93 23.32 -20.17 -10.59
C GLU A 93 21.89 -19.66 -10.75
N VAL A 94 21.05 -19.82 -9.72
CA VAL A 94 19.64 -19.39 -9.78
C VAL A 94 19.53 -17.86 -9.81
N VAL A 95 20.34 -17.14 -9.01
CA VAL A 95 20.34 -15.67 -9.01
C VAL A 95 20.84 -15.12 -10.35
N TYR A 96 21.90 -15.71 -10.91
CA TYR A 96 22.42 -15.39 -12.23
C TYR A 96 21.36 -15.63 -13.32
N GLN A 97 20.67 -16.77 -13.32
CA GLN A 97 19.60 -17.04 -14.29
C GLN A 97 18.45 -16.04 -14.15
N ALA A 98 18.06 -15.67 -12.92
CA ALA A 98 17.04 -14.65 -12.71
C ALA A 98 17.46 -13.29 -13.28
N ALA A 99 18.70 -12.86 -13.02
CA ALA A 99 19.27 -11.62 -13.54
C ALA A 99 19.34 -11.62 -15.07
N LYS A 100 19.81 -12.72 -15.66
CA LYS A 100 19.93 -12.93 -17.09
C LYS A 100 18.58 -12.89 -17.79
N LEU A 101 17.59 -13.63 -17.28
CA LEU A 101 16.23 -13.67 -17.83
C LEU A 101 15.61 -12.26 -17.86
N MET A 102 15.77 -11.48 -16.79
CA MET A 102 15.30 -10.08 -16.74
C MET A 102 16.07 -9.17 -17.72
N ALA A 103 17.36 -9.40 -17.91
CA ALA A 103 18.19 -8.60 -18.81
C ALA A 103 17.90 -8.88 -20.29
N GLU A 104 17.72 -10.14 -20.68
CA GLU A 104 17.53 -10.55 -22.08
C GLU A 104 16.09 -10.39 -22.57
N ASN A 105 15.10 -10.26 -21.67
CA ASN A 105 13.67 -10.20 -22.01
C ASN A 105 13.05 -8.84 -21.64
N ARG A 106 13.67 -7.74 -22.10
CA ARG A 106 13.15 -6.38 -21.87
C ARG A 106 12.08 -5.96 -22.90
N PRO A 107 11.09 -5.14 -22.49
CA PRO A 107 10.87 -4.66 -21.13
C PRO A 107 10.32 -5.75 -20.20
N GLY A 108 10.84 -5.81 -18.98
CA GLY A 108 10.35 -6.69 -17.91
C GLY A 108 9.66 -5.90 -16.80
N THR A 109 8.84 -6.56 -15.97
CA THR A 109 8.13 -5.93 -14.85
C THR A 109 8.37 -6.67 -13.55
N VAL A 110 8.47 -5.94 -12.43
CA VAL A 110 8.49 -6.51 -11.09
C VAL A 110 7.11 -6.32 -10.45
N ILE A 111 6.52 -7.42 -10.00
CA ILE A 111 5.17 -7.46 -9.40
C ILE A 111 5.29 -7.87 -7.94
N TRP A 112 4.71 -7.08 -7.03
CA TRP A 112 4.69 -7.42 -5.61
C TRP A 112 3.45 -6.90 -4.88
N CYS A 113 3.30 -7.34 -3.63
CA CYS A 113 2.31 -6.86 -2.67
C CYS A 113 2.92 -7.03 -1.26
N MET A 114 2.20 -7.68 -0.35
CA MET A 114 2.59 -7.82 1.07
C MET A 114 3.88 -8.59 1.31
N GLY A 115 4.27 -9.49 0.39
CA GLY A 115 5.49 -10.29 0.53
C GLY A 115 6.75 -9.44 0.67
N GLY A 116 6.80 -8.27 0.01
CA GLY A 116 7.90 -7.32 0.12
C GLY A 116 7.65 -6.18 1.12
N THR A 117 6.40 -5.84 1.44
CA THR A 117 6.07 -4.66 2.25
C THR A 117 5.87 -4.94 3.74
N GLN A 118 5.55 -6.17 4.14
CA GLN A 118 5.24 -6.50 5.54
C GLN A 118 6.45 -7.08 6.28
N HIS A 119 7.49 -6.26 6.34
CA HIS A 119 8.76 -6.45 7.05
C HIS A 119 9.12 -5.16 7.77
N HIS A 120 9.94 -5.24 8.82
CA HIS A 120 10.49 -4.06 9.50
C HIS A 120 11.46 -3.25 8.62
N VAL A 121 11.79 -3.75 7.43
CA VAL A 121 12.54 -3.06 6.35
C VAL A 121 11.76 -2.99 5.04
N GLY A 122 10.43 -3.03 5.09
CA GLY A 122 9.56 -3.08 3.91
C GLY A 122 9.76 -1.92 2.93
N ASN A 123 10.07 -0.71 3.44
CA ASN A 123 10.40 0.44 2.61
C ASN A 123 11.68 0.21 1.77
N ALA A 124 12.68 -0.46 2.32
CA ALA A 124 13.95 -0.75 1.67
C ALA A 124 13.78 -1.86 0.62
N ASN A 125 12.99 -2.90 0.91
CA ASN A 125 12.63 -3.94 -0.06
C ASN A 125 12.01 -3.33 -1.33
N THR A 126 10.98 -2.51 -1.19
CA THR A 126 10.29 -1.93 -2.36
C THR A 126 11.17 -0.95 -3.14
N ARG A 127 12.05 -0.21 -2.45
CA ARG A 127 13.07 0.60 -3.12
C ARG A 127 14.07 -0.25 -3.91
N ALA A 128 14.51 -1.38 -3.38
CA ALA A 128 15.40 -2.29 -4.12
C ALA A 128 14.74 -2.80 -5.42
N TYR A 129 13.47 -3.19 -5.37
CA TYR A 129 12.72 -3.60 -6.58
C TYR A 129 12.65 -2.48 -7.63
N CYS A 130 12.38 -1.25 -7.20
CA CYS A 130 12.37 -0.09 -8.09
C CYS A 130 13.75 0.18 -8.70
N ILE A 131 14.82 0.09 -7.90
CA ILE A 131 16.19 0.31 -8.35
C ILE A 131 16.61 -0.72 -9.40
N LEU A 132 16.21 -1.99 -9.23
CA LEU A 132 16.41 -3.02 -10.26
C LEU A 132 15.78 -2.61 -11.60
N GLN A 133 14.54 -2.11 -11.57
CA GLN A 133 13.85 -1.68 -12.78
C GLN A 133 14.44 -0.40 -13.40
N LEU A 134 15.01 0.49 -12.58
CA LEU A 134 15.76 1.66 -13.05
C LEU A 134 17.08 1.25 -13.72
N ALA A 135 17.80 0.28 -13.14
CA ALA A 135 19.05 -0.23 -13.72
C ALA A 135 18.82 -0.89 -15.09
N LEU A 136 17.67 -1.55 -15.27
CA LEU A 136 17.30 -2.22 -16.53
C LEU A 136 16.62 -1.29 -17.55
N GLY A 137 16.30 -0.04 -17.19
CA GLY A 137 15.59 0.90 -18.09
C GLY A 137 14.11 0.55 -18.33
N ASN A 138 13.48 -0.21 -17.43
CA ASN A 138 12.14 -0.77 -17.64
C ASN A 138 10.99 0.20 -17.27
N MET A 139 11.27 1.43 -16.84
CA MET A 139 10.24 2.38 -16.38
C MET A 139 9.65 3.19 -17.52
N GLY A 140 8.33 3.41 -17.51
CA GLY A 140 7.65 4.29 -18.48
C GLY A 140 7.30 3.64 -19.82
N VAL A 141 7.38 2.31 -19.91
CA VAL A 141 7.12 1.54 -21.14
C VAL A 141 6.05 0.47 -20.93
N SER A 142 5.37 0.09 -22.01
CA SER A 142 4.36 -0.98 -21.99
C SER A 142 5.03 -2.33 -21.70
N GLY A 143 4.45 -3.13 -20.80
CA GLY A 143 5.04 -4.39 -20.31
C GLY A 143 6.13 -4.22 -19.25
N GLY A 144 6.55 -2.98 -18.96
CA GLY A 144 7.59 -2.67 -17.98
C GLY A 144 7.07 -2.29 -16.59
N GLY A 145 7.85 -1.47 -15.89
CA GLY A 145 7.47 -0.78 -14.66
C GLY A 145 7.52 -1.63 -13.40
N THR A 146 6.94 -1.08 -12.33
CA THR A 146 6.82 -1.69 -11.02
C THR A 146 5.35 -1.81 -10.63
N ASN A 147 4.80 -3.00 -10.84
CA ASN A 147 3.37 -3.23 -10.65
C ASN A 147 3.10 -3.72 -9.24
N ILE A 148 2.79 -2.79 -8.34
CA ILE A 148 2.36 -3.14 -6.98
C ILE A 148 0.88 -3.53 -7.04
N PHE A 149 0.56 -4.81 -6.92
CA PHE A 149 -0.84 -5.24 -6.84
C PHE A 149 -1.41 -4.83 -5.49
N ARG A 150 -2.43 -3.97 -5.55
CA ARG A 150 -3.14 -3.52 -4.35
C ARG A 150 -4.05 -4.62 -3.80
N GLY A 151 -4.37 -4.51 -2.51
CA GLY A 151 -5.14 -5.48 -1.73
C GLY A 151 -6.64 -5.34 -1.96
N HIS A 152 -7.34 -4.66 -1.03
CA HIS A 152 -8.77 -4.39 -1.17
C HIS A 152 -9.10 -3.66 -2.47
N ASP A 153 -10.33 -3.85 -2.93
CA ASP A 153 -10.85 -3.33 -4.20
C ASP A 153 -10.67 -1.81 -4.38
N ASN A 154 -10.71 -1.04 -3.29
CA ASN A 154 -10.56 0.41 -3.26
C ASN A 154 -9.44 0.91 -2.33
N VAL A 155 -8.46 0.08 -1.95
CA VAL A 155 -7.36 0.56 -1.07
C VAL A 155 -6.53 1.67 -1.75
N GLN A 156 -6.48 1.67 -3.09
CA GLN A 156 -5.88 2.78 -3.84
C GLN A 156 -6.69 4.06 -3.61
N GLY A 157 -8.03 4.02 -3.70
CA GLY A 157 -8.88 5.17 -3.46
C GLY A 157 -8.85 5.64 -2.01
N ALA A 158 -8.87 4.74 -1.03
CA ALA A 158 -8.71 5.10 0.38
C ALA A 158 -7.36 5.80 0.64
N THR A 159 -6.29 5.33 -0.01
CA THR A 159 -4.97 5.97 0.03
C THR A 159 -4.98 7.34 -0.67
N ASP A 160 -5.60 7.42 -1.85
CA ASP A 160 -5.73 8.66 -2.62
C ASP A 160 -6.49 9.71 -1.80
N LEU A 161 -7.50 9.30 -1.02
CA LEU A 161 -8.31 10.16 -0.15
C LEU A 161 -7.66 10.45 1.22
N GLY A 162 -6.44 9.97 1.46
CA GLY A 162 -5.72 10.25 2.69
C GLY A 162 -6.38 9.66 3.94
N LEU A 163 -7.04 8.51 3.82
CA LEU A 163 -7.50 7.71 4.97
C LEU A 163 -6.30 6.98 5.62
N LEU A 164 -5.24 7.74 5.86
CA LEU A 164 -3.97 7.33 6.43
C LEU A 164 -3.62 8.27 7.60
N PHE A 165 -2.67 7.85 8.41
CA PHE A 165 -2.29 8.59 9.61
C PHE A 165 -1.40 9.81 9.31
N ASP A 166 -0.85 9.96 8.11
CA ASP A 166 0.26 10.88 7.81
C ASP A 166 0.00 11.92 6.71
N ASN A 167 -1.20 11.94 6.12
CA ASN A 167 -1.51 12.82 5.01
C ASN A 167 -3.01 13.20 4.94
N LEU A 168 -3.27 14.25 4.16
CA LEU A 168 -4.59 14.72 3.72
C LEU A 168 -4.87 14.18 2.30
N PRO A 169 -6.13 14.26 1.81
CA PRO A 169 -6.49 13.72 0.49
C PRO A 169 -5.58 14.27 -0.61
N GLY A 170 -5.29 13.48 -1.63
CA GLY A 170 -4.33 13.80 -2.69
C GLY A 170 -2.87 13.68 -2.28
N TYR A 171 -2.51 12.97 -1.21
CA TYR A 171 -1.11 12.88 -0.73
C TYR A 171 -0.51 14.24 -0.34
N TYR A 172 -1.33 15.21 0.07
CA TYR A 172 -0.81 16.41 0.73
C TYR A 172 -0.39 16.00 2.14
N GLY A 173 0.78 16.44 2.60
CA GLY A 173 1.20 16.15 3.99
C GLY A 173 0.33 16.85 5.02
N LEU A 174 0.69 16.75 6.29
CA LEU A 174 -0.02 17.46 7.39
C LEU A 174 0.53 18.87 7.67
N THR A 175 1.19 19.50 6.70
CA THR A 175 1.78 20.85 6.91
C THR A 175 0.68 21.92 6.96
N SER A 176 0.96 23.07 7.57
CA SER A 176 0.01 24.20 7.59
C SER A 176 -0.43 24.61 6.18
N ALA A 177 0.48 24.59 5.19
CA ALA A 177 0.15 24.89 3.80
C ALA A 177 -0.80 23.86 3.17
N ALA A 178 -0.65 22.58 3.52
CA ALA A 178 -1.57 21.53 3.06
C ALA A 178 -2.96 21.66 3.69
N TRP A 179 -3.03 22.03 4.97
CA TRP A 179 -4.30 22.37 5.61
C TRP A 179 -4.94 23.60 4.97
N THR A 180 -4.18 24.67 4.72
CA THR A 180 -4.68 25.86 4.02
C THR A 180 -5.25 25.53 2.64
N HIS A 181 -4.62 24.63 1.89
CA HIS A 181 -5.15 24.13 0.63
C HIS A 181 -6.52 23.49 0.82
N TRP A 182 -6.64 22.53 1.76
CA TRP A 182 -7.88 21.80 1.95
C TRP A 182 -9.00 22.63 2.59
N THR A 183 -8.69 23.58 3.49
CA THR A 183 -9.70 24.51 4.01
C THR A 183 -10.23 25.42 2.90
N HIS A 184 -9.38 25.82 1.95
CA HIS A 184 -9.83 26.56 0.76
C HIS A 184 -10.72 25.69 -0.15
N VAL A 185 -10.33 24.43 -0.38
CA VAL A 185 -11.14 23.47 -1.15
C VAL A 185 -12.50 23.25 -0.50
N TRP A 186 -12.57 23.04 0.82
CA TRP A 186 -13.81 22.77 1.55
C TRP A 186 -14.65 24.02 1.86
N ASP A 187 -14.12 25.22 1.63
CA ASP A 187 -14.75 26.48 2.08
C ASP A 187 -14.98 26.51 3.60
N LEU A 188 -13.94 26.14 4.36
CA LEU A 188 -13.94 26.15 5.82
C LEU A 188 -12.96 27.19 6.36
N ASP A 189 -13.33 27.79 7.49
CA ASP A 189 -12.43 28.68 8.24
C ASP A 189 -11.27 27.87 8.86
N MET A 190 -10.04 28.28 8.57
CA MET A 190 -8.83 27.66 9.09
C MET A 190 -8.75 27.72 10.62
N GLU A 191 -9.22 28.80 11.26
CA GLU A 191 -9.23 28.89 12.72
C GLU A 191 -10.27 27.95 13.33
N TRP A 192 -11.41 27.75 12.65
CA TRP A 192 -12.37 26.73 13.07
C TRP A 192 -11.75 25.32 12.99
N VAL A 193 -11.10 24.97 11.88
CA VAL A 193 -10.43 23.67 11.70
C VAL A 193 -9.35 23.48 12.76
N LYS A 194 -8.48 24.47 12.96
CA LYS A 194 -7.43 24.45 13.97
C LYS A 194 -7.99 24.23 15.37
N SER A 195 -9.12 24.85 15.71
CA SER A 195 -9.78 24.68 17.01
C SER A 195 -10.29 23.26 17.30
N ARG A 196 -10.35 22.38 16.29
CA ARG A 196 -10.70 20.96 16.46
C ARG A 196 -9.54 20.10 16.95
N PHE A 197 -8.32 20.63 16.94
CA PHE A 197 -7.12 19.94 17.41
C PHE A 197 -6.69 20.43 18.79
N ASP A 198 -6.04 19.55 19.55
CA ASP A 198 -5.30 19.97 20.74
C ASP A 198 -4.15 20.89 20.31
N GLN A 199 -4.00 22.03 20.99
CA GLN A 199 -2.96 23.04 20.71
C GLN A 199 -1.68 22.80 21.52
N THR A 200 -1.65 21.78 22.38
CA THR A 200 -0.51 21.46 23.23
C THR A 200 0.44 20.51 22.51
N PRO A 201 1.73 20.85 22.38
CA PRO A 201 2.73 19.91 21.87
C PRO A 201 3.08 18.83 22.90
N TYR A 202 3.24 17.59 22.46
CA TYR A 202 3.68 16.46 23.30
C TYR A 202 4.93 15.83 22.71
N LEU A 203 5.98 15.66 23.51
CA LEU A 203 7.28 15.15 23.04
C LEU A 203 7.82 15.92 21.80
N GLY A 204 7.57 17.23 21.74
CA GLY A 204 7.96 18.09 20.62
C GLY A 204 7.13 17.90 19.34
N LYS A 205 5.97 17.24 19.43
CA LYS A 205 5.05 16.99 18.30
C LYS A 205 3.77 17.78 18.44
N ASP A 206 3.40 18.50 17.38
CA ASP A 206 2.15 19.24 17.27
C ASP A 206 1.00 18.30 16.82
N PRO A 207 -0.16 18.26 17.50
CA PRO A 207 -1.23 17.32 17.20
C PRO A 207 -1.86 17.44 15.80
N MET A 208 -1.89 18.65 15.21
CA MET A 208 -2.49 18.92 13.89
C MET A 208 -1.54 18.58 12.75
N THR A 209 -0.24 18.82 12.95
CA THR A 209 0.76 18.72 11.89
C THR A 209 1.71 17.52 12.03
N THR A 210 1.56 16.72 13.09
CA THR A 210 2.27 15.45 13.27
C THR A 210 1.38 14.26 12.89
N PRO A 211 1.91 13.30 12.11
CA PRO A 211 1.21 12.05 11.83
C PRO A 211 0.63 11.37 13.08
N GLY A 212 -0.52 10.73 12.88
CA GLY A 212 -1.28 9.97 13.87
C GLY A 212 -0.63 8.64 14.27
N ILE A 213 -1.43 7.80 14.91
CA ILE A 213 -1.08 6.39 15.15
C ILE A 213 -1.61 5.58 13.95
N PRO A 214 -0.76 4.76 13.29
CA PRO A 214 -1.19 3.93 12.16
C PRO A 214 -2.15 2.83 12.63
N CYS A 215 -3.00 2.36 11.70
CA CYS A 215 -3.92 1.23 11.95
C CYS A 215 -3.20 0.02 12.56
N SER A 216 -2.02 -0.32 12.06
CA SER A 216 -1.22 -1.46 12.53
C SER A 216 -0.75 -1.39 13.99
N ARG A 217 -0.96 -0.25 14.65
CA ARG A 217 -0.50 0.04 16.02
C ARG A 217 -1.54 0.72 16.90
N TRP A 218 -2.83 0.70 16.53
CA TRP A 218 -3.87 1.34 17.34
C TRP A 218 -3.90 0.79 18.77
N HIS A 219 -3.63 -0.52 18.95
CA HIS A 219 -3.57 -1.18 20.26
C HIS A 219 -2.41 -0.69 21.11
N ASP A 220 -1.26 -0.34 20.51
CA ASP A 220 -0.17 0.33 21.23
C ASP A 220 -0.62 1.70 21.74
N GLY A 221 -1.42 2.44 20.95
CA GLY A 221 -2.01 3.72 21.38
C GLY A 221 -2.95 3.60 22.60
N VAL A 222 -3.51 2.42 22.84
CA VAL A 222 -4.35 2.11 24.01
C VAL A 222 -3.51 1.66 25.21
N LEU A 223 -2.50 0.83 24.96
CA LEU A 223 -1.78 0.09 26.00
C LEU A 223 -0.49 0.77 26.48
N GLU A 224 0.20 1.53 25.64
CA GLU A 224 1.49 2.14 25.97
C GLU A 224 1.37 3.13 27.14
N ASP A 225 2.47 3.33 27.87
CA ASP A 225 2.56 4.37 28.88
C ASP A 225 2.30 5.75 28.25
N LYS A 226 1.29 6.45 28.78
CA LYS A 226 0.90 7.80 28.38
C LYS A 226 2.08 8.76 28.26
N SER A 227 3.09 8.66 29.12
CA SER A 227 4.27 9.53 29.12
C SER A 227 5.17 9.34 27.89
N LYS A 228 5.04 8.23 27.17
CA LYS A 228 5.78 7.91 25.94
C LYS A 228 5.00 8.21 24.65
N LEU A 229 3.73 8.61 24.79
CA LEU A 229 2.90 8.98 23.66
C LEU A 229 3.12 10.45 23.30
N ALA A 230 3.31 10.74 22.01
CA ALA A 230 3.34 12.12 21.51
C ALA A 230 1.91 12.66 21.28
N GLN A 231 1.01 12.42 22.24
CA GLN A 231 -0.35 12.94 22.28
C GLN A 231 -0.85 13.00 23.73
N LYS A 232 -1.94 13.75 23.96
CA LYS A 232 -2.46 14.04 25.29
C LYS A 232 -2.77 12.83 26.15
N ASP A 233 -3.38 11.79 25.58
CA ASP A 233 -3.92 10.64 26.29
C ASP A 233 -3.90 9.40 25.40
N ASN A 234 -3.98 8.21 26.01
CA ASN A 234 -4.22 6.96 25.30
C ASN A 234 -5.53 6.97 24.51
N ILE A 235 -5.63 6.12 23.49
CA ILE A 235 -6.88 5.90 22.76
C ILE A 235 -7.92 5.26 23.68
N ARG A 236 -9.12 5.85 23.72
CA ARG A 236 -10.24 5.41 24.58
C ARG A 236 -11.48 4.96 23.80
N MET A 237 -11.59 5.33 22.52
CA MET A 237 -12.69 4.96 21.64
C MET A 237 -12.15 4.73 20.24
N ALA A 238 -12.68 3.72 19.55
CA ALA A 238 -12.33 3.44 18.16
C ALA A 238 -13.56 3.03 17.34
N PHE A 239 -13.60 3.50 16.09
CA PHE A 239 -14.46 2.98 15.04
C PHE A 239 -13.65 2.00 14.18
N PHE A 240 -14.05 0.74 14.19
CA PHE A 240 -13.58 -0.29 13.27
C PHE A 240 -14.55 -0.36 12.11
N TRP A 241 -14.28 0.44 11.07
CA TRP A 241 -15.18 0.68 9.95
C TRP A 241 -14.66 -0.03 8.71
N GLY A 242 -15.35 -1.10 8.27
CA GLY A 242 -14.87 -1.97 7.19
C GLY A 242 -13.48 -2.55 7.46
N GLN A 243 -13.18 -2.84 8.73
CA GLN A 243 -11.85 -3.27 9.18
C GLN A 243 -11.96 -4.50 10.07
N SER A 244 -11.00 -5.40 9.88
CA SER A 244 -10.87 -6.64 10.64
C SER A 244 -9.62 -6.65 11.52
N VAL A 245 -9.81 -6.70 12.84
CA VAL A 245 -8.70 -6.68 13.81
C VAL A 245 -7.88 -7.97 13.85
N ASN A 246 -8.37 -9.10 13.33
CA ASN A 246 -7.54 -10.32 13.22
C ASN A 246 -6.48 -10.22 12.13
N THR A 247 -6.42 -9.12 11.39
CA THR A 247 -5.33 -8.80 10.47
C THR A 247 -4.09 -8.20 11.16
N GLU A 248 -4.20 -7.82 12.43
CA GLU A 248 -3.10 -7.23 13.22
C GLU A 248 -2.31 -8.27 14.02
N THR A 249 -0.97 -8.21 14.04
CA THR A 249 -0.15 -9.07 14.90
C THR A 249 -0.39 -8.80 16.39
N ARG A 250 0.08 -9.70 17.26
CA ARG A 250 -0.02 -9.53 18.72
C ARG A 250 -1.48 -9.52 19.20
N GLN A 251 -2.24 -10.54 18.81
CA GLN A 251 -3.70 -10.60 19.04
C GLN A 251 -4.11 -10.59 20.53
N ARG A 252 -3.21 -10.95 21.46
CA ARG A 252 -3.50 -10.84 22.90
C ARG A 252 -3.54 -9.39 23.33
N GLU A 253 -2.57 -8.62 22.90
CA GLU A 253 -2.47 -7.19 23.11
C GLU A 253 -3.63 -6.46 22.40
N VAL A 254 -4.01 -6.90 21.20
CA VAL A 254 -5.22 -6.43 20.53
C VAL A 254 -6.47 -6.66 21.40
N ARG A 255 -6.65 -7.88 21.94
CA ARG A 255 -7.77 -8.19 22.84
C ARG A 255 -7.75 -7.33 24.11
N ASP A 256 -6.59 -7.22 24.75
CA ASP A 256 -6.43 -6.40 25.97
C ASP A 256 -6.70 -4.92 25.69
N ALA A 257 -6.34 -4.42 24.51
CA ALA A 257 -6.67 -3.06 24.08
C ALA A 257 -8.18 -2.87 23.86
N LEU A 258 -8.87 -3.83 23.20
CA LEU A 258 -10.33 -3.80 23.09
C LEU A 258 -11.01 -3.77 24.47
N ASP A 259 -10.48 -4.53 25.42
CA ASP A 259 -11.01 -4.59 26.79
C ASP A 259 -10.80 -3.27 27.56
N LYS A 260 -9.68 -2.59 27.33
CA LYS A 260 -9.30 -1.35 28.03
C LYS A 260 -10.03 -0.11 27.52
N MET A 261 -10.47 -0.08 26.27
CA MET A 261 -11.19 1.08 25.70
C MET A 261 -12.52 1.35 26.43
N ASP A 262 -13.05 2.56 26.36
CA ASP A 262 -14.38 2.89 26.88
C ASP A 262 -15.48 2.46 25.91
N THR A 263 -15.22 2.57 24.60
CA THR A 263 -16.21 2.26 23.57
C THR A 263 -15.56 1.69 22.31
N VAL A 264 -16.14 0.60 21.81
CA VAL A 264 -15.79 -0.02 20.53
C VAL A 264 -17.00 0.09 19.61
N VAL A 265 -16.82 0.68 18.43
CA VAL A 265 -17.87 0.74 17.40
C VAL A 265 -17.39 -0.04 16.20
N VAL A 266 -18.16 -1.04 15.78
CA VAL A 266 -17.92 -1.81 14.56
C VAL A 266 -18.94 -1.37 13.52
N VAL A 267 -18.49 -1.00 12.33
CA VAL A 267 -19.35 -0.63 11.21
C VAL A 267 -18.98 -1.51 10.03
N ASP A 268 -19.82 -2.50 9.76
CA ASP A 268 -19.53 -3.56 8.81
C ASP A 268 -20.83 -4.30 8.42
N PRO A 269 -20.92 -4.91 7.23
CA PRO A 269 -22.04 -5.79 6.89
C PRO A 269 -22.09 -7.06 7.77
N PHE A 270 -20.97 -7.50 8.34
CA PHE A 270 -20.86 -8.69 9.18
C PHE A 270 -20.26 -8.37 10.56
N PRO A 271 -20.66 -9.06 11.65
CA PRO A 271 -19.96 -8.93 12.92
C PRO A 271 -18.48 -9.36 12.81
N THR A 272 -17.58 -8.39 12.90
CA THR A 272 -16.12 -8.61 12.78
C THR A 272 -15.51 -9.05 14.11
N MET A 273 -14.24 -9.47 14.08
CA MET A 273 -13.51 -9.85 15.29
C MET A 273 -13.45 -8.75 16.36
N ALA A 274 -13.52 -7.47 15.98
CA ALA A 274 -13.54 -6.37 16.94
C ALA A 274 -14.79 -6.41 17.84
N GLY A 275 -15.89 -6.98 17.35
CA GLY A 275 -17.15 -7.11 18.07
C GLY A 275 -17.28 -8.38 18.91
N VAL A 276 -16.35 -9.33 18.82
CA VAL A 276 -16.48 -10.65 19.46
C VAL A 276 -15.24 -11.14 20.22
N MET A 277 -14.05 -10.58 19.95
CA MET A 277 -12.80 -11.00 20.59
C MET A 277 -12.65 -10.50 22.04
N HIS A 278 -13.27 -9.36 22.34
CA HIS A 278 -13.17 -8.72 23.65
C HIS A 278 -13.92 -9.50 24.73
N ARG A 279 -13.60 -9.24 26.00
CA ARG A 279 -14.26 -9.78 27.20
C ARG A 279 -15.32 -8.84 27.79
N ARG A 280 -15.58 -7.72 27.12
CA ARG A 280 -16.54 -6.68 27.56
C ARG A 280 -17.96 -7.22 27.68
N LYS A 281 -18.73 -6.58 28.56
CA LYS A 281 -20.19 -6.81 28.72
C LYS A 281 -21.03 -5.64 28.19
N ASN A 282 -20.41 -4.50 27.91
CA ASN A 282 -21.05 -3.27 27.46
C ASN A 282 -20.07 -2.39 26.67
N GLY A 283 -20.56 -1.27 26.12
CA GLY A 283 -19.75 -0.31 25.39
C GLY A 283 -19.24 -0.83 24.05
N VAL A 284 -19.97 -1.75 23.43
CA VAL A 284 -19.67 -2.30 22.10
C VAL A 284 -20.92 -2.13 21.25
N TYR A 285 -20.77 -1.46 20.12
CA TYR A 285 -21.86 -1.14 19.22
C TYR A 285 -21.56 -1.75 17.85
N LEU A 286 -22.50 -2.51 17.31
CA LEU A 286 -22.44 -3.02 15.94
C LEU A 286 -23.43 -2.22 15.10
N LEU A 287 -22.93 -1.48 14.11
CA LEU A 287 -23.76 -0.71 13.19
C LEU A 287 -23.78 -1.45 11.85
N PRO A 288 -24.96 -1.95 11.41
CA PRO A 288 -25.06 -2.72 10.17
C PRO A 288 -24.85 -1.80 8.97
N ALA A 289 -23.70 -1.96 8.30
CA ALA A 289 -23.39 -1.27 7.07
C ALA A 289 -23.93 -2.02 5.85
N ALA A 290 -24.27 -1.28 4.80
CA ALA A 290 -24.64 -1.85 3.51
C ALA A 290 -23.40 -2.43 2.80
N THR A 291 -23.59 -3.48 2.02
CA THR A 291 -22.61 -4.08 1.12
C THR A 291 -22.36 -3.22 -0.13
N GLN A 292 -21.32 -3.56 -0.89
CA GLN A 292 -21.00 -2.97 -2.19
C GLN A 292 -22.12 -3.07 -3.24
N PHE A 293 -23.07 -4.00 -3.09
CA PHE A 293 -24.20 -4.17 -4.01
C PHE A 293 -25.41 -3.30 -3.65
N GLU A 294 -25.42 -2.76 -2.44
CA GLU A 294 -26.48 -1.92 -1.87
C GLU A 294 -26.11 -0.42 -1.90
N THR A 295 -24.92 -0.10 -2.43
CA THR A 295 -24.34 1.23 -2.49
C THR A 295 -24.07 1.66 -3.95
N GLN A 296 -23.83 2.95 -4.14
CA GLN A 296 -23.36 3.52 -5.40
C GLN A 296 -22.16 4.44 -5.12
N GLY A 297 -21.31 4.65 -6.12
CA GLY A 297 -20.15 5.53 -5.97
C GLY A 297 -18.97 5.12 -6.84
N SER A 298 -17.79 5.64 -6.54
CA SER A 298 -16.59 5.35 -7.31
C SER A 298 -15.53 4.60 -6.50
N VAL A 299 -14.76 3.76 -7.19
CA VAL A 299 -13.61 3.04 -6.65
C VAL A 299 -12.40 3.15 -7.56
N SER A 300 -11.21 3.22 -6.98
CA SER A 300 -9.93 3.24 -7.69
C SER A 300 -9.25 1.87 -7.58
N ASN A 301 -8.98 1.24 -8.72
CA ASN A 301 -8.27 -0.04 -8.74
C ASN A 301 -6.73 0.12 -8.68
N SER A 302 -6.00 -0.99 -8.69
CA SER A 302 -4.53 -1.01 -8.65
C SER A 302 -3.84 -0.29 -9.82
N GLY A 303 -4.53 -0.11 -10.95
CA GLY A 303 -4.05 0.63 -12.12
C GLY A 303 -4.31 2.13 -12.05
N ARG A 304 -4.88 2.62 -10.93
CA ARG A 304 -5.40 3.98 -10.73
C ARG A 304 -6.64 4.32 -11.55
N SER A 305 -7.24 3.34 -12.23
CA SER A 305 -8.51 3.53 -12.94
C SER A 305 -9.66 3.62 -11.94
N ILE A 306 -10.41 4.71 -12.05
CA ILE A 306 -11.61 5.01 -11.27
C ILE A 306 -12.82 4.43 -12.00
N GLN A 307 -13.64 3.66 -11.31
CA GLN A 307 -14.82 3.00 -11.86
C GLN A 307 -16.06 3.40 -11.08
N TRP A 308 -17.13 3.79 -11.79
CA TRP A 308 -18.42 4.04 -11.17
C TRP A 308 -19.19 2.74 -10.99
N ARG A 309 -19.72 2.52 -9.79
CA ARG A 309 -20.59 1.40 -9.41
C ARG A 309 -21.99 1.93 -9.15
N GLU A 310 -22.97 1.18 -9.64
CA GLU A 310 -24.39 1.46 -9.44
C GLU A 310 -24.96 0.54 -8.36
N LYS A 311 -25.98 1.04 -7.66
CA LYS A 311 -26.74 0.26 -6.69
C LYS A 311 -27.49 -0.86 -7.42
N VAL A 312 -27.33 -2.09 -6.97
CA VAL A 312 -27.95 -3.29 -7.57
C VAL A 312 -29.25 -3.65 -6.85
N ILE A 313 -29.26 -3.57 -5.52
CA ILE A 313 -30.42 -3.82 -4.66
C ILE A 313 -30.53 -2.72 -3.58
N GLU A 314 -31.69 -2.57 -2.97
CA GLU A 314 -31.83 -1.69 -1.80
C GLU A 314 -31.11 -2.29 -0.57
N PRO A 315 -30.57 -1.45 0.35
CA PRO A 315 -30.04 -1.92 1.62
C PRO A 315 -31.00 -2.85 2.35
N LEU A 316 -30.51 -4.02 2.73
CA LEU A 316 -31.27 -5.07 3.37
C LEU A 316 -31.50 -4.77 4.85
N PHE A 317 -32.69 -5.17 5.34
CA PHE A 317 -33.09 -5.00 6.73
C PHE A 317 -33.02 -3.53 7.19
N GLU A 318 -32.28 -3.25 8.25
CA GLU A 318 -32.05 -1.91 8.80
C GLU A 318 -30.65 -1.37 8.45
N SER A 319 -29.94 -2.03 7.52
CA SER A 319 -28.61 -1.61 7.12
C SER A 319 -28.65 -0.24 6.45
N LYS A 320 -27.53 0.49 6.58
CA LYS A 320 -27.37 1.83 6.03
C LYS A 320 -26.09 1.93 5.25
N THR A 321 -26.11 2.73 4.18
CA THR A 321 -24.88 3.04 3.45
C THR A 321 -23.91 3.79 4.36
N ASP A 322 -22.60 3.64 4.13
CA ASP A 322 -21.60 4.35 4.93
C ASP A 322 -21.82 5.87 4.93
N ILE A 323 -22.24 6.42 3.79
CA ILE A 323 -22.59 7.83 3.63
C ILE A 323 -23.73 8.26 4.56
N GLU A 324 -24.78 7.45 4.68
CA GLU A 324 -25.88 7.74 5.60
C GLU A 324 -25.43 7.63 7.06
N ILE A 325 -24.65 6.61 7.42
CA ILE A 325 -24.13 6.44 8.78
C ILE A 325 -23.25 7.65 9.17
N MET A 326 -22.31 8.04 8.30
CA MET A 326 -21.44 9.20 8.52
C MET A 326 -22.22 10.50 8.63
N TYR A 327 -23.23 10.71 7.77
CA TYR A 327 -24.02 11.93 7.80
C TYR A 327 -24.85 12.05 9.10
N ARG A 328 -25.49 10.95 9.53
CA ARG A 328 -26.21 10.92 10.82
C ARG A 328 -25.28 11.18 12.00
N LEU A 329 -24.06 10.65 11.97
CA LEU A 329 -23.05 10.94 12.97
C LEU A 329 -22.68 12.44 12.97
N ALA A 330 -22.44 13.02 11.79
CA ALA A 330 -22.16 14.46 11.65
C ALA A 330 -23.30 15.35 12.19
N GLN A 331 -24.56 14.96 11.94
CA GLN A 331 -25.73 15.63 12.52
C GLN A 331 -25.72 15.58 14.05
N LYS A 332 -25.45 14.40 14.64
CA LYS A 332 -25.39 14.24 16.10
C LYS A 332 -24.24 14.98 16.75
N LEU A 333 -23.12 15.12 16.04
CA LEU A 333 -21.96 15.89 16.50
C LEU A 333 -22.11 17.42 16.27
N GLY A 334 -23.18 17.85 15.60
CA GLY A 334 -23.42 19.27 15.32
C GLY A 334 -22.47 19.86 14.27
N ILE A 335 -21.92 19.03 13.38
CA ILE A 335 -20.98 19.45 12.32
C ILE A 335 -21.53 19.21 10.90
N ALA A 336 -22.81 18.86 10.77
CA ALA A 336 -23.41 18.52 9.49
C ALA A 336 -23.31 19.64 8.44
N GLU A 337 -23.39 20.91 8.85
CA GLU A 337 -23.26 22.05 7.93
C GLU A 337 -21.86 22.14 7.31
N GLN A 338 -20.82 21.97 8.14
CA GLN A 338 -19.43 21.92 7.68
C GLN A 338 -19.16 20.66 6.86
N TYR A 339 -19.70 19.52 7.28
CA TYR A 339 -19.53 18.23 6.61
C TYR A 339 -20.13 18.21 5.20
N THR A 340 -21.24 18.92 4.96
CA THR A 340 -21.88 18.99 3.62
C THR A 340 -21.76 20.37 2.98
N LYS A 341 -20.73 21.16 3.31
CA LYS A 341 -20.61 22.57 2.87
C LYS A 341 -20.72 22.75 1.36
N ARG A 342 -20.16 21.81 0.58
CA ARG A 342 -20.23 21.79 -0.89
C ARG A 342 -21.01 20.61 -1.47
N ILE A 343 -21.77 19.91 -0.64
CA ILE A 343 -22.47 18.69 -1.04
C ILE A 343 -23.97 18.93 -0.91
N ALA A 344 -24.68 18.86 -2.04
CA ALA A 344 -26.13 18.93 -2.04
C ALA A 344 -26.73 17.73 -1.29
N LYS A 345 -28.01 17.87 -0.92
CA LYS A 345 -28.76 16.80 -0.26
C LYS A 345 -30.02 16.50 -1.04
N GLU A 346 -30.27 15.22 -1.27
CA GLU A 346 -31.51 14.71 -1.85
C GLU A 346 -32.11 13.69 -0.89
N ASN A 347 -33.41 13.82 -0.60
CA ASN A 347 -34.10 12.98 0.40
C ASN A 347 -33.37 12.95 1.78
N ASP A 348 -32.84 14.10 2.20
CA ASP A 348 -32.06 14.27 3.45
C ASP A 348 -30.74 13.47 3.50
N LEU A 349 -30.20 13.03 2.36
CA LEU A 349 -28.92 12.36 2.26
C LEU A 349 -27.94 13.10 1.33
N PRO A 350 -26.62 13.09 1.62
CA PRO A 350 -25.60 13.68 0.74
C PRO A 350 -25.61 13.08 -0.67
N VAL A 351 -25.51 13.95 -1.68
CA VAL A 351 -25.38 13.56 -3.10
C VAL A 351 -23.96 13.08 -3.38
N ILE A 352 -23.80 11.83 -3.80
CA ILE A 352 -22.50 11.15 -3.94
C ILE A 352 -21.68 11.73 -5.11
N GLU A 353 -22.36 12.22 -6.14
CA GLU A 353 -21.76 12.90 -7.28
C GLU A 353 -21.06 14.20 -6.88
N ASP A 354 -21.55 14.91 -5.86
CA ASP A 354 -20.92 16.12 -5.35
C ASP A 354 -19.66 15.80 -4.53
N ILE A 355 -19.64 14.67 -3.82
CA ILE A 355 -18.43 14.17 -3.13
C ILE A 355 -17.31 13.96 -4.16
N THR A 356 -17.63 13.34 -5.30
CA THR A 356 -16.65 13.13 -6.38
C THR A 356 -16.16 14.46 -6.96
N ARG A 357 -17.03 15.47 -7.09
CA ARG A 357 -16.64 16.81 -7.56
C ARG A 357 -15.75 17.53 -6.55
N GLU A 358 -15.98 17.36 -5.25
CA GLU A 358 -15.15 17.95 -4.21
C GLU A 358 -13.73 17.35 -4.23
N ILE A 359 -13.63 16.02 -4.37
CA ILE A 359 -12.38 15.30 -4.64
C ILE A 359 -11.65 15.94 -5.83
N ASN A 360 -12.37 16.14 -6.95
CA ASN A 360 -11.79 16.71 -8.15
C ASN A 360 -11.31 18.16 -8.01
N ARG A 361 -11.90 18.93 -7.10
CA ARG A 361 -11.53 20.33 -6.84
C ARG A 361 -10.16 20.45 -6.17
N GLY A 362 -9.76 19.48 -5.35
CA GLY A 362 -8.57 19.60 -4.48
C GLY A 362 -7.38 18.70 -4.83
N MET A 363 -7.59 17.57 -5.52
CA MET A 363 -6.57 16.51 -5.67
C MET A 363 -5.60 16.72 -6.85
N TRP A 364 -5.08 17.94 -6.96
CA TRP A 364 -4.15 18.37 -8.03
C TRP A 364 -2.83 17.60 -8.02
N THR A 365 -2.18 17.40 -6.88
CA THR A 365 -0.91 16.64 -6.71
C THR A 365 -0.82 15.29 -7.44
N ILE A 366 -1.94 14.63 -7.68
CA ILE A 366 -2.03 13.37 -8.43
C ILE A 366 -2.87 13.47 -9.70
N GLY A 367 -3.41 14.65 -10.01
CA GLY A 367 -4.24 14.90 -11.18
C GLY A 367 -5.53 14.10 -11.12
N MET A 368 -6.17 14.01 -9.97
CA MET A 368 -7.53 13.46 -9.88
C MET A 368 -8.57 14.57 -10.07
N THR A 369 -8.45 15.38 -11.12
CA THR A 369 -9.27 16.60 -11.33
C THR A 369 -10.23 16.50 -12.51
N GLY A 370 -9.90 15.69 -13.52
CA GLY A 370 -10.71 15.55 -14.74
C GLY A 370 -11.81 14.47 -14.65
N GLN A 371 -11.90 13.70 -13.57
CA GLN A 371 -12.79 12.54 -13.46
C GLN A 371 -14.17 12.88 -12.89
N SER A 372 -15.02 13.57 -13.66
CA SER A 372 -16.39 13.83 -13.21
C SER A 372 -17.23 12.55 -13.14
N PRO A 373 -18.26 12.50 -12.28
CA PRO A 373 -19.23 11.41 -12.26
C PRO A 373 -19.86 11.11 -13.61
N GLU A 374 -20.11 12.13 -14.44
CA GLU A 374 -20.70 11.95 -15.78
C GLU A 374 -19.76 11.16 -16.69
N ARG A 375 -18.46 11.50 -16.68
CA ARG A 375 -17.46 10.77 -17.47
C ARG A 375 -17.29 9.34 -16.97
N LEU A 376 -17.26 9.15 -15.65
CA LEU A 376 -17.13 7.82 -15.05
C LEU A 376 -18.37 6.94 -15.34
N LYS A 377 -19.58 7.49 -15.23
CA LYS A 377 -20.83 6.81 -15.60
C LYS A 377 -20.88 6.51 -17.10
N LEU A 378 -20.43 7.44 -17.94
CA LEU A 378 -20.32 7.24 -19.39
C LEU A 378 -19.41 6.03 -19.69
N HIS A 379 -18.28 5.91 -19.00
CA HIS A 379 -17.38 4.76 -19.14
C HIS A 379 -18.06 3.45 -18.72
N THR A 380 -18.75 3.43 -17.58
CA THR A 380 -19.50 2.26 -17.10
C THR A 380 -20.58 1.83 -18.09
N GLN A 381 -21.34 2.77 -18.66
CA GLN A 381 -22.38 2.50 -19.65
C GLN A 381 -21.83 2.03 -21.01
N ASN A 382 -20.54 2.26 -21.30
CA ASN A 382 -19.92 2.00 -22.60
C ASN A 382 -18.67 1.11 -22.51
N TRP A 383 -18.51 0.32 -21.45
CA TRP A 383 -17.36 -0.57 -21.22
C TRP A 383 -16.94 -1.43 -22.44
N GLY A 384 -17.88 -1.85 -23.27
CA GLY A 384 -17.62 -2.64 -24.47
C GLY A 384 -16.90 -1.90 -25.61
N THR A 385 -16.78 -0.58 -25.56
CA THR A 385 -16.05 0.21 -26.57
C THR A 385 -14.54 0.29 -26.31
N PHE A 386 -14.10 -0.08 -25.11
CA PHE A 386 -12.69 0.00 -24.70
C PHE A 386 -11.93 -1.28 -25.06
N SER A 387 -10.69 -1.12 -25.53
CA SER A 387 -9.80 -2.26 -25.78
C SER A 387 -9.39 -2.95 -24.49
N ASN A 388 -9.50 -4.28 -24.42
CA ASN A 388 -8.91 -5.07 -23.33
C ASN A 388 -7.37 -5.14 -23.37
N LYS A 389 -6.73 -4.57 -24.40
CA LYS A 389 -5.27 -4.53 -24.56
C LYS A 389 -4.69 -3.15 -24.23
N THR A 390 -5.31 -2.08 -24.75
CA THR A 390 -4.80 -0.71 -24.56
C THR A 390 -5.61 0.11 -23.58
N LEU A 391 -6.78 -0.39 -23.14
CA LEU A 391 -7.79 0.34 -22.36
C LEU A 391 -8.34 1.60 -23.04
N GLU A 392 -7.96 1.87 -24.28
CA GLU A 392 -8.40 3.05 -25.03
C GLU A 392 -9.69 2.72 -25.80
N ALA A 393 -10.63 3.66 -25.84
CA ALA A 393 -11.83 3.57 -26.67
C ALA A 393 -11.52 4.06 -28.10
N ALA A 394 -11.52 3.14 -29.06
CA ALA A 394 -11.25 3.46 -30.47
C ALA A 394 -12.42 4.20 -31.16
N GLY A 395 -13.63 4.10 -30.61
CA GLY A 395 -14.85 4.70 -31.14
C GLY A 395 -15.95 4.78 -30.08
N GLY A 396 -17.15 5.20 -30.51
CA GLY A 396 -18.29 5.37 -29.62
C GLY A 396 -18.25 6.63 -28.75
N PRO A 397 -19.14 6.75 -27.75
CA PRO A 397 -19.29 7.96 -26.94
C PRO A 397 -18.03 8.37 -26.16
N ALA A 398 -17.21 7.39 -25.75
CA ALA A 398 -15.97 7.62 -25.00
C ALA A 398 -14.71 7.66 -25.90
N LYS A 399 -14.85 7.85 -27.22
CA LYS A 399 -13.72 7.82 -28.17
C LYS A 399 -12.57 8.72 -27.71
N GLY A 400 -11.37 8.15 -27.64
CA GLY A 400 -10.14 8.85 -27.25
C GLY A 400 -9.86 8.83 -25.74
N GLU A 401 -10.78 8.33 -24.92
CA GLU A 401 -10.56 8.19 -23.47
C GLU A 401 -9.91 6.84 -23.12
N THR A 402 -9.23 6.79 -21.96
CA THR A 402 -8.74 5.54 -21.37
C THR A 402 -9.69 5.09 -20.27
N TYR A 403 -10.02 3.79 -20.24
CA TYR A 403 -11.00 3.23 -19.32
C TYR A 403 -10.66 3.58 -17.86
N GLY A 404 -11.67 4.14 -17.19
CA GLY A 404 -11.58 4.63 -15.82
C GLY A 404 -10.63 5.81 -15.57
N LEU A 405 -10.16 6.53 -16.60
CA LEU A 405 -9.43 7.80 -16.45
C LEU A 405 -8.28 7.75 -15.43
N PRO A 406 -7.32 6.82 -15.59
CA PRO A 406 -6.30 6.57 -14.59
C PRO A 406 -5.52 7.84 -14.25
N TRP A 407 -5.41 8.18 -12.97
CA TRP A 407 -4.77 9.43 -12.59
C TRP A 407 -3.26 9.41 -12.86
N PRO A 408 -2.64 10.48 -13.38
CA PRO A 408 -3.26 11.78 -13.59
C PRO A 408 -4.20 11.86 -14.80
N CYS A 409 -5.36 12.46 -14.56
CA CYS A 409 -6.31 13.02 -15.52
C CYS A 409 -6.45 14.51 -15.21
N TRP A 410 -5.69 15.33 -15.92
CA TRP A 410 -5.52 16.75 -15.62
C TRP A 410 -6.67 17.63 -16.12
N GLY A 411 -6.86 18.76 -15.45
CA GLY A 411 -7.77 19.83 -15.88
C GLY A 411 -9.22 19.55 -15.54
N THR A 412 -10.12 20.26 -16.22
CA THR A 412 -11.57 20.09 -16.07
C THR A 412 -12.08 18.90 -16.90
N PRO A 413 -13.28 18.38 -16.62
CA PRO A 413 -13.90 17.30 -17.41
C PRO A 413 -14.01 17.65 -18.91
N GLU A 414 -14.25 18.92 -19.24
CA GLU A 414 -14.40 19.43 -20.61
C GLU A 414 -13.07 19.41 -21.38
N ALA A 415 -11.93 19.50 -20.68
CA ALA A 415 -10.61 19.37 -21.28
C ALA A 415 -10.34 17.96 -21.82
N LYS A 416 -11.14 16.96 -21.39
CA LYS A 416 -11.10 15.57 -21.85
C LYS A 416 -9.71 14.94 -21.86
N HIS A 417 -8.88 15.26 -20.86
CA HIS A 417 -7.63 14.54 -20.66
C HIS A 417 -7.97 13.03 -20.49
N PRO A 418 -7.30 12.11 -21.22
CA PRO A 418 -7.71 10.71 -21.27
C PRO A 418 -7.32 9.93 -20.00
N GLY A 419 -6.43 10.49 -19.19
CA GLY A 419 -5.77 9.81 -18.07
C GLY A 419 -4.40 9.24 -18.49
N THR A 420 -3.60 8.85 -17.51
CA THR A 420 -2.25 8.32 -17.71
C THR A 420 -2.15 6.90 -17.17
N GLN A 421 -2.37 5.92 -18.07
CA GLN A 421 -2.22 4.51 -17.73
C GLN A 421 -0.77 4.10 -17.45
N ILE A 422 0.16 4.49 -18.33
CA ILE A 422 1.60 4.23 -18.16
C ILE A 422 2.23 5.55 -17.70
N LEU A 423 2.54 5.62 -16.40
CA LEU A 423 3.27 6.77 -15.84
C LEU A 423 4.64 6.90 -16.49
N TYR A 424 5.10 8.14 -16.66
CA TYR A 424 6.46 8.46 -17.12
C TYR A 424 6.78 8.03 -18.55
N ASN A 425 5.74 7.84 -19.36
CA ASN A 425 5.86 7.52 -20.78
C ASN A 425 6.15 8.78 -21.61
N GLN A 426 7.41 8.94 -22.01
CA GLN A 426 7.85 10.07 -22.83
C GLN A 426 7.43 9.98 -24.31
N SER A 427 6.99 8.81 -24.80
CA SER A 427 6.57 8.64 -26.20
C SER A 427 5.24 9.31 -26.55
N LYS A 428 4.47 9.73 -25.53
CA LYS A 428 3.19 10.42 -25.67
C LYS A 428 3.33 11.88 -25.24
N HIS A 429 2.51 12.74 -25.82
CA HIS A 429 2.36 14.12 -25.35
C HIS A 429 1.64 14.12 -24.00
N VAL A 430 1.92 15.09 -23.14
CA VAL A 430 1.31 15.18 -21.79
C VAL A 430 -0.21 15.20 -21.86
N LYS A 431 -0.79 16.03 -22.75
CA LYS A 431 -2.23 16.07 -23.03
C LYS A 431 -2.88 14.71 -23.39
N ASP A 432 -2.09 13.77 -23.91
CA ASP A 432 -2.52 12.43 -24.33
C ASP A 432 -2.15 11.36 -23.28
N GLY A 433 -1.88 11.79 -22.04
CA GLY A 433 -1.50 10.92 -20.93
C GLY A 433 -0.01 10.56 -20.85
N GLY A 434 0.87 11.25 -21.57
CA GLY A 434 2.33 11.13 -21.44
C GLY A 434 2.91 11.85 -20.22
N GLY A 435 4.22 11.72 -19.98
CA GLY A 435 4.87 12.44 -18.89
C GLY A 435 6.28 11.98 -18.55
N ASN A 436 6.90 12.65 -17.58
CA ASN A 436 8.26 12.38 -17.09
C ASN A 436 8.28 12.17 -15.56
N PHE A 437 9.45 11.96 -14.94
CA PHE A 437 9.53 11.82 -13.48
C PHE A 437 9.42 13.18 -12.77
N ARG A 438 8.89 13.15 -11.54
CA ARG A 438 8.56 14.35 -10.75
C ARG A 438 9.80 15.07 -10.20
N ALA A 439 9.85 16.39 -10.31
CA ALA A 439 10.90 17.26 -9.75
C ALA A 439 10.59 17.71 -8.30
N ARG A 440 10.16 16.78 -7.44
CA ARG A 440 9.67 17.09 -6.08
C ARG A 440 10.74 17.57 -5.10
N TYR A 441 12.00 17.21 -5.33
CA TYR A 441 13.09 17.36 -4.35
C TYR A 441 14.06 18.48 -4.72
N GLY A 442 13.59 19.47 -5.48
CA GLY A 442 14.41 20.55 -6.01
C GLY A 442 15.15 20.16 -7.29
N VAL A 443 16.07 21.03 -7.68
CA VAL A 443 16.85 20.93 -8.94
C VAL A 443 18.25 20.34 -8.73
N GLU A 444 18.74 20.33 -7.49
CA GLU A 444 20.09 19.92 -7.14
C GLU A 444 20.13 19.30 -5.74
N TYR A 445 21.05 18.36 -5.50
CA TYR A 445 21.40 17.86 -4.18
C TYR A 445 22.93 17.68 -4.08
N ASN A 446 23.56 18.31 -3.08
CA ASN A 446 25.01 18.26 -2.84
C ASN A 446 25.87 18.56 -4.09
N GLY A 447 25.55 19.62 -4.84
CA GLY A 447 26.30 19.98 -6.05
C GLY A 447 25.92 19.18 -7.30
N LYS A 448 25.02 18.19 -7.18
CA LYS A 448 24.65 17.29 -8.29
C LYS A 448 23.25 17.60 -8.83
N ASN A 449 23.15 17.70 -10.14
CA ASN A 449 21.90 17.90 -10.87
C ASN A 449 20.89 16.77 -10.58
N LEU A 450 19.68 17.14 -10.16
CA LEU A 450 18.54 16.24 -9.98
C LEU A 450 17.61 16.21 -11.21
N LEU A 451 17.75 17.19 -12.11
CA LEU A 451 16.90 17.30 -13.28
C LEU A 451 17.28 16.24 -14.33
N ALA A 452 16.29 15.83 -15.13
CA ALA A 452 16.54 14.91 -16.23
C ALA A 452 17.47 15.55 -17.27
N GLU A 453 18.18 14.74 -18.06
CA GLU A 453 19.14 15.24 -19.06
C GLU A 453 18.77 14.72 -20.45
N GLY A 454 18.45 15.62 -21.38
CA GLY A 454 18.19 15.30 -22.78
C GLY A 454 16.99 14.36 -23.00
N THR A 455 16.01 14.39 -22.09
CA THR A 455 14.82 13.53 -22.12
C THR A 455 13.59 14.34 -21.73
N PHE A 456 12.51 14.20 -22.51
CA PHE A 456 11.32 15.03 -22.41
C PHE A 456 10.13 14.31 -23.06
N SER A 457 8.91 14.74 -22.71
CA SER A 457 7.69 14.18 -23.30
C SER A 457 7.52 14.66 -24.74
N LYS A 458 6.90 13.83 -25.59
CA LYS A 458 6.68 14.15 -27.00
C LYS A 458 5.98 15.50 -27.17
N GLY A 459 6.61 16.41 -27.91
CA GLY A 459 6.06 17.74 -28.21
C GLY A 459 6.26 18.79 -27.10
N ALA A 460 7.04 18.50 -26.06
CA ALA A 460 7.43 19.50 -25.06
C ALA A 460 8.30 20.60 -25.68
N GLU A 461 8.03 21.86 -25.33
CA GLU A 461 8.89 22.99 -25.70
C GLU A 461 10.20 23.00 -24.92
N ILE A 462 10.19 22.53 -23.67
CA ILE A 462 11.40 22.33 -22.87
C ILE A 462 11.92 20.92 -23.13
N GLN A 463 13.06 20.83 -23.81
CA GLN A 463 13.69 19.58 -24.25
C GLN A 463 14.75 19.05 -23.27
N ASP A 464 14.68 19.46 -22.01
CA ASP A 464 15.58 19.04 -20.95
C ASP A 464 14.83 18.91 -19.61
N GLY A 465 15.53 18.66 -18.52
CA GLY A 465 14.96 18.68 -17.18
C GLY A 465 14.54 20.08 -16.71
N TYR A 466 13.45 20.16 -15.95
CA TYR A 466 12.88 21.43 -15.45
C TYR A 466 12.21 21.27 -14.07
N PRO A 467 12.17 22.33 -13.26
CA PRO A 467 11.52 22.31 -11.94
C PRO A 467 9.99 22.22 -12.06
N GLU A 468 9.33 22.11 -10.91
CA GLU A 468 7.86 22.17 -10.84
C GLU A 468 7.31 23.53 -11.29
N PHE A 469 6.16 23.53 -11.96
CA PHE A 469 5.53 24.76 -12.43
C PHE A 469 4.93 25.60 -11.29
N SER A 470 5.19 26.90 -11.35
CA SER A 470 4.67 27.91 -10.44
C SER A 470 4.37 29.19 -11.21
N ASP A 471 3.67 30.14 -10.58
CA ASP A 471 3.48 31.47 -11.14
C ASP A 471 4.80 32.12 -11.55
N LYS A 472 5.85 31.98 -10.73
CA LYS A 472 7.20 32.48 -11.00
C LYS A 472 7.82 31.85 -12.23
N LEU A 473 7.71 30.52 -12.36
CA LEU A 473 8.27 29.83 -13.52
C LEU A 473 7.54 30.23 -14.81
N LEU A 474 6.21 30.33 -14.79
CA LEU A 474 5.44 30.79 -15.94
C LEU A 474 5.82 32.22 -16.35
N LYS A 475 5.99 33.13 -15.39
CA LYS A 475 6.47 34.51 -15.65
C LYS A 475 7.86 34.50 -16.26
N GLN A 476 8.78 33.68 -15.74
CA GLN A 476 10.15 33.57 -16.26
C GLN A 476 10.18 33.03 -17.70
N LEU A 477 9.29 32.09 -18.04
CA LEU A 477 9.19 31.51 -19.38
C LEU A 477 8.40 32.40 -20.37
N GLY A 478 7.79 33.49 -19.91
CA GLY A 478 6.89 34.31 -20.72
C GLY A 478 5.54 33.65 -21.00
N TRP A 479 5.18 32.59 -20.27
CA TRP A 479 3.93 31.83 -20.43
C TRP A 479 2.81 32.34 -19.52
N TRP A 480 3.08 33.31 -18.65
CA TRP A 480 2.09 33.88 -17.73
C TRP A 480 0.88 34.48 -18.47
N ASP A 481 1.10 35.05 -19.65
CA ASP A 481 0.03 35.68 -20.43
C ASP A 481 -0.90 34.70 -21.16
N ASP A 482 -0.60 33.40 -21.09
CA ASP A 482 -1.50 32.35 -21.55
C ASP A 482 -2.61 32.00 -20.54
N LEU A 483 -2.55 32.56 -19.33
CA LEU A 483 -3.62 32.49 -18.32
C LEU A 483 -4.71 33.54 -18.59
N THR A 484 -5.97 33.20 -18.32
CA THR A 484 -7.06 34.19 -18.29
C THR A 484 -6.91 35.13 -17.11
N ALA A 485 -7.69 36.23 -17.07
CA ALA A 485 -7.64 37.17 -15.95
C ALA A 485 -8.03 36.50 -14.61
N GLU A 486 -9.02 35.62 -14.64
CA GLU A 486 -9.49 34.86 -13.48
C GLU A 486 -8.44 33.85 -13.01
N GLU A 487 -7.82 33.12 -13.95
CA GLU A 487 -6.73 32.20 -13.63
C GLU A 487 -5.50 32.94 -13.09
N LYS A 488 -5.16 34.12 -13.61
CA LYS A 488 -4.05 34.94 -13.06
C LYS A 488 -4.32 35.33 -11.62
N ALA A 489 -5.54 35.77 -11.31
CA ALA A 489 -5.93 36.13 -9.96
C ALA A 489 -5.81 34.95 -8.98
N GLU A 490 -6.15 33.74 -9.43
CA GLU A 490 -6.06 32.53 -8.62
C GLU A 490 -4.65 31.89 -8.64
N ALA A 491 -3.85 32.07 -9.67
CA ALA A 491 -2.52 31.48 -9.77
C ALA A 491 -1.43 32.30 -9.05
N GLU A 492 -1.64 33.61 -8.85
CA GLU A 492 -0.63 34.52 -8.29
C GLU A 492 -0.10 34.04 -6.93
N GLY A 493 1.22 33.89 -6.81
CA GLY A 493 1.87 33.39 -5.59
C GLY A 493 1.68 31.90 -5.28
N ARG A 494 1.03 31.15 -6.18
CA ARG A 494 0.75 29.71 -6.03
C ARG A 494 1.59 28.85 -6.98
N ASN A 495 1.58 27.55 -6.73
CA ASN A 495 2.15 26.56 -7.65
C ASN A 495 1.07 25.63 -8.20
N TRP A 496 1.45 24.77 -9.14
CA TRP A 496 0.54 23.86 -9.85
C TRP A 496 -0.34 22.97 -8.95
N LYS A 497 0.05 22.74 -7.69
CA LYS A 497 -0.69 21.90 -6.74
C LYS A 497 -1.79 22.69 -6.02
N THR A 498 -1.60 23.99 -5.82
CA THR A 498 -2.46 24.81 -4.95
C THR A 498 -3.28 25.85 -5.71
N ASP A 499 -3.02 26.03 -7.00
CA ASP A 499 -3.85 26.82 -7.91
C ASP A 499 -5.17 26.07 -8.20
N LEU A 500 -6.28 26.50 -7.57
CA LEU A 500 -7.57 25.85 -7.75
C LEU A 500 -8.27 26.20 -9.08
N SER A 501 -7.77 27.18 -9.83
CA SER A 501 -8.28 27.45 -11.18
C SER A 501 -7.83 26.38 -12.19
N GLY A 502 -6.72 25.69 -11.88
CA GLY A 502 -6.08 24.75 -12.81
C GLY A 502 -5.31 25.43 -13.94
N GLY A 503 -5.20 26.76 -13.94
CA GLY A 503 -4.56 27.54 -15.00
C GLY A 503 -3.09 27.18 -15.20
N ILE A 504 -2.32 27.04 -14.11
CA ILE A 504 -0.89 26.65 -14.20
C ILE A 504 -0.74 25.29 -14.88
N VAL A 505 -1.59 24.33 -14.52
CA VAL A 505 -1.59 22.98 -15.11
C VAL A 505 -1.95 23.06 -16.60
N ARG A 506 -3.01 23.80 -16.95
CA ARG A 506 -3.47 23.98 -18.33
C ARG A 506 -2.37 24.59 -19.20
N VAL A 507 -1.70 25.64 -18.74
CA VAL A 507 -0.61 26.30 -19.48
C VAL A 507 0.60 25.37 -19.62
N ALA A 508 1.03 24.68 -18.55
CA ALA A 508 2.13 23.72 -18.66
C ALA A 508 1.85 22.65 -19.74
N ILE A 509 0.63 22.08 -19.74
CA ILE A 509 0.21 21.07 -20.72
C ILE A 509 0.13 21.66 -22.14
N LYS A 510 -0.30 22.92 -22.29
CA LYS A 510 -0.33 23.63 -23.59
C LYS A 510 1.06 23.63 -24.24
N HIS A 511 2.12 23.86 -23.45
CA HIS A 511 3.52 23.82 -23.90
C HIS A 511 4.15 22.42 -23.86
N GLY A 512 3.33 21.38 -23.79
CA GLY A 512 3.76 19.98 -23.78
C GLY A 512 4.54 19.55 -22.54
N CYS A 513 4.53 20.36 -21.48
CA CYS A 513 5.26 20.10 -20.24
C CYS A 513 4.34 19.53 -19.15
N ILE A 514 4.90 18.68 -18.29
CA ILE A 514 4.13 18.10 -17.18
C ILE A 514 4.22 19.00 -15.95
N PRO A 515 3.11 19.28 -15.23
CA PRO A 515 3.10 20.32 -14.20
C PRO A 515 4.10 20.11 -13.06
N PHE A 516 4.37 18.85 -12.71
CA PHE A 516 5.25 18.48 -11.60
C PHE A 516 6.74 18.46 -11.94
N GLY A 517 7.14 18.98 -13.11
CA GLY A 517 8.53 19.03 -13.54
C GLY A 517 9.06 17.77 -14.23
N ASN A 518 10.35 17.79 -14.58
CA ASN A 518 11.05 16.71 -15.26
C ASN A 518 12.42 16.46 -14.60
N ALA A 519 12.50 15.41 -13.80
CA ALA A 519 13.68 15.07 -13.00
C ALA A 519 14.17 13.63 -13.20
N LYS A 520 15.25 13.28 -12.51
CA LYS A 520 15.75 11.91 -12.40
C LYS A 520 15.05 11.17 -11.26
N ALA A 521 14.73 9.89 -11.48
CA ALA A 521 14.31 8.98 -10.42
C ALA A 521 15.50 8.73 -9.47
N ARG A 522 15.28 8.84 -8.16
CA ARG A 522 16.35 8.74 -7.17
C ARG A 522 16.53 7.31 -6.69
N CYS A 523 17.77 6.82 -6.70
CA CYS A 523 18.15 5.59 -6.01
C CYS A 523 18.35 5.81 -4.50
N ILE A 524 18.67 7.04 -4.08
CA ILE A 524 18.86 7.41 -2.67
C ILE A 524 17.72 8.25 -2.11
N VAL A 525 17.48 8.14 -0.81
CA VAL A 525 16.49 8.93 -0.07
C VAL A 525 17.13 9.46 1.22
N TRP A 526 17.68 10.66 1.16
CA TRP A 526 18.42 11.29 2.27
C TRP A 526 17.59 11.64 3.51
N THR A 527 16.26 11.53 3.43
CA THR A 527 15.35 11.75 4.57
C THR A 527 14.97 10.46 5.29
N PHE A 528 15.41 9.29 4.81
CA PHE A 528 15.12 8.00 5.44
C PHE A 528 16.28 7.58 6.36
N PRO A 529 16.00 6.73 7.38
CA PRO A 529 17.06 6.18 8.23
C PRO A 529 18.18 5.53 7.41
N ASP A 530 17.81 4.72 6.42
CA ASP A 530 18.73 4.15 5.45
C ASP A 530 18.61 4.85 4.09
N GLN A 531 19.67 5.56 3.69
CA GLN A 531 19.69 6.35 2.46
C GLN A 531 19.66 5.50 1.20
N VAL A 532 20.22 4.29 1.24
CA VAL A 532 20.07 3.21 0.25
C VAL A 532 19.31 2.05 0.89
N PRO A 533 18.74 1.10 0.15
CA PRO A 533 18.30 -0.15 0.75
C PRO A 533 19.47 -0.83 1.47
N VAL A 534 19.32 -1.13 2.76
CA VAL A 534 20.35 -1.85 3.54
C VAL A 534 19.73 -3.14 4.06
N HIS A 535 20.43 -4.26 3.89
CA HIS A 535 19.99 -5.52 4.49
C HIS A 535 20.15 -5.45 6.01
N ARG A 536 19.04 -5.72 6.71
CA ARG A 536 19.01 -5.89 8.17
C ARG A 536 18.27 -7.19 8.44
N GLU A 537 18.85 -8.07 9.25
CA GLU A 537 18.20 -9.33 9.58
C GLU A 537 16.84 -9.10 10.25
N PRO A 538 15.84 -9.97 10.03
CA PRO A 538 14.58 -9.93 10.75
C PRO A 538 14.77 -9.79 12.26
N LEU A 539 13.84 -9.11 12.93
CA LEU A 539 13.90 -8.93 14.39
C LEU A 539 13.89 -10.30 15.08
N TYR A 540 13.10 -11.23 14.53
CA TYR A 540 13.04 -12.62 14.93
C TYR A 540 13.64 -13.49 13.82
N THR A 541 14.88 -13.95 14.02
CA THR A 541 15.62 -14.75 13.03
C THR A 541 16.31 -15.94 13.69
N PRO A 542 16.34 -17.13 13.04
CA PRO A 542 17.14 -18.25 13.51
C PRO A 542 18.62 -18.10 13.10
N ARG A 543 18.93 -17.19 12.17
CA ARG A 543 20.30 -16.90 11.69
C ARG A 543 20.99 -15.87 12.57
N ARG A 544 21.20 -16.24 13.85
CA ARG A 544 21.87 -15.38 14.83
C ARG A 544 23.30 -15.02 14.45
N ASP A 545 23.95 -15.87 13.65
CA ASP A 545 25.25 -15.60 13.03
C ASP A 545 25.25 -14.37 12.12
N LEU A 546 24.12 -14.08 11.46
CA LEU A 546 23.98 -12.93 10.55
C LEU A 546 23.65 -11.62 11.27
N VAL A 547 23.07 -11.67 12.47
CA VAL A 547 22.68 -10.47 13.23
C VAL A 547 23.87 -9.57 13.53
N ALA A 548 25.03 -10.15 13.87
CA ALA A 548 26.25 -9.38 14.13
C ALA A 548 26.75 -8.59 12.91
N LYS A 549 26.49 -9.11 11.69
CA LYS A 549 26.93 -8.49 10.43
C LYS A 549 25.88 -7.56 9.84
N TYR A 550 24.60 -7.87 10.05
CA TYR A 550 23.45 -7.14 9.50
C TYR A 550 22.46 -6.77 10.62
N PRO A 551 22.88 -5.93 11.59
CA PRO A 551 22.03 -5.57 12.72
C PRO A 551 20.85 -4.69 12.29
N THR A 552 19.77 -4.74 13.07
CA THR A 552 18.63 -3.83 12.92
C THR A 552 18.96 -2.42 13.45
N TYR A 553 17.96 -1.53 13.45
CA TYR A 553 18.08 -0.16 13.95
C TYR A 553 18.19 -0.12 15.48
N ASP A 554 18.67 1.00 16.03
CA ASP A 554 18.43 1.30 17.44
C ASP A 554 16.93 1.63 17.66
N ASP A 555 16.44 1.39 18.87
CA ASP A 555 15.08 1.77 19.27
C ASP A 555 14.89 3.29 19.12
N MET A 556 13.72 3.72 18.63
CA MET A 556 13.49 5.12 18.30
C MET A 556 12.03 5.54 18.49
N GLN A 557 11.79 6.85 18.58
CA GLN A 557 10.44 7.41 18.53
C GLN A 557 10.00 7.62 17.08
N VAL A 558 8.93 6.96 16.65
CA VAL A 558 8.33 7.14 15.31
C VAL A 558 6.95 7.77 15.47
N HIS A 559 6.80 8.99 14.98
CA HIS A 559 5.58 9.80 15.13
C HIS A 559 5.13 9.89 16.59
N ARG A 560 4.05 9.18 16.95
CA ARG A 560 3.43 9.22 18.28
C ARG A 560 3.83 8.09 19.20
N LEU A 561 4.55 7.08 18.70
CA LEU A 561 4.84 5.86 19.43
C LEU A 561 6.34 5.59 19.54
N PRO A 562 6.80 4.97 20.63
CA PRO A 562 8.09 4.30 20.63
C PRO A 562 8.04 3.09 19.68
N THR A 563 9.14 2.83 18.99
CA THR A 563 9.30 1.71 18.08
C THR A 563 10.58 0.97 18.41
N LEU A 564 10.44 -0.32 18.69
CA LEU A 564 11.51 -1.17 19.17
C LEU A 564 12.15 -1.94 18.01
N TYR A 565 13.47 -2.06 18.04
CA TYR A 565 14.27 -2.77 17.05
C TYR A 565 15.34 -3.58 17.76
N LYS A 566 16.49 -2.98 18.08
CA LYS A 566 17.61 -3.65 18.74
C LYS A 566 17.21 -4.35 20.04
N SER A 567 16.35 -3.74 20.87
CA SER A 567 15.90 -4.38 22.12
C SER A 567 15.08 -5.65 21.91
N ILE A 568 14.47 -5.82 20.73
CA ILE A 568 13.82 -7.05 20.31
C ILE A 568 14.86 -8.02 19.73
N GLN A 569 15.68 -7.55 18.78
CA GLN A 569 16.63 -8.41 18.06
C GLN A 569 17.75 -8.97 18.98
N ASP A 570 18.13 -8.27 20.05
CA ASP A 570 19.15 -8.72 21.01
C ASP A 570 18.69 -9.95 21.82
N LYS A 571 17.38 -10.22 21.89
CA LYS A 571 16.84 -11.39 22.58
C LYS A 571 16.92 -12.62 21.67
N ASP A 572 17.82 -13.54 21.99
CA ASP A 572 17.90 -14.80 21.25
C ASP A 572 16.81 -15.78 21.71
N LEU A 573 15.83 -15.97 20.83
CA LEU A 573 14.72 -16.90 21.00
C LEU A 573 14.80 -18.11 20.06
N SER A 574 15.84 -18.19 19.23
CA SER A 574 15.96 -19.19 18.17
C SER A 574 16.10 -20.63 18.70
N GLY A 575 16.68 -20.79 19.89
CA GLY A 575 16.76 -22.11 20.54
C GLY A 575 15.40 -22.68 20.95
N LYS A 576 14.46 -21.84 21.39
CA LYS A 576 13.09 -22.27 21.74
C LYS A 576 12.18 -22.35 20.50
N TYR A 577 12.35 -21.42 19.56
CA TYR A 577 11.54 -21.28 18.37
C TYR A 577 12.42 -21.37 17.11
N PRO A 578 12.78 -22.58 16.66
CA PRO A 578 13.80 -22.75 15.62
C PRO A 578 13.28 -22.57 14.19
N LEU A 579 11.96 -22.56 13.98
CA LEU A 579 11.37 -22.49 12.64
C LEU A 579 11.03 -21.05 12.27
N VAL A 580 11.35 -20.65 11.04
CA VAL A 580 10.84 -19.40 10.47
C VAL A 580 9.34 -19.54 10.24
N LEU A 581 8.57 -18.55 10.70
CA LEU A 581 7.15 -18.42 10.43
C LEU A 581 6.90 -17.26 9.48
N THR A 582 6.19 -17.53 8.39
CA THR A 582 5.71 -16.51 7.45
C THR A 582 4.22 -16.69 7.18
N SER A 583 3.48 -15.61 6.91
CA SER A 583 2.05 -15.70 6.60
C SER A 583 1.70 -15.19 5.20
N GLY A 584 0.56 -15.61 4.66
CA GLY A 584 0.05 -15.09 3.39
C GLY A 584 -1.41 -15.42 3.15
N ARG A 585 -1.81 -15.36 1.87
CA ARG A 585 -3.22 -15.49 1.48
C ARG A 585 -3.55 -16.85 0.88
N LEU A 586 -4.84 -17.17 0.94
CA LEU A 586 -5.52 -18.16 0.11
C LEU A 586 -6.30 -17.45 -1.00
N VAL A 587 -6.65 -18.17 -2.06
CA VAL A 587 -7.41 -17.60 -3.18
C VAL A 587 -8.90 -17.49 -2.82
N GLU A 588 -9.35 -18.37 -1.94
CA GLU A 588 -10.73 -18.62 -1.54
C GLU A 588 -11.24 -17.57 -0.54
N TYR A 589 -10.34 -16.83 0.12
CA TYR A 589 -10.67 -15.87 1.17
C TYR A 589 -10.06 -14.49 0.94
N GLU A 590 -10.73 -13.46 1.46
CA GLU A 590 -10.37 -12.05 1.33
C GLU A 590 -10.25 -11.40 2.72
N GLY A 591 -9.37 -10.39 2.86
CA GLY A 591 -9.20 -9.68 4.14
C GLY A 591 -8.92 -10.58 5.35
N GLY A 592 -9.56 -10.26 6.47
CA GLY A 592 -9.62 -11.09 7.69
C GLY A 592 -10.66 -12.23 7.62
N GLY A 593 -11.31 -12.38 6.46
CA GLY A 593 -12.22 -13.47 6.13
C GLY A 593 -13.67 -13.25 6.56
N GLU A 594 -14.07 -12.09 7.07
CA GLU A 594 -15.44 -11.84 7.58
C GLU A 594 -16.53 -12.15 6.55
N GLU A 595 -16.47 -11.51 5.37
CA GLU A 595 -17.44 -11.75 4.29
C GLU A 595 -17.26 -13.17 3.72
N SER A 596 -16.02 -13.57 3.42
CA SER A 596 -15.76 -14.80 2.67
C SER A 596 -15.94 -16.09 3.50
N ARG A 597 -15.70 -16.07 4.81
CA ARG A 597 -16.02 -17.21 5.71
C ARG A 597 -17.50 -17.28 6.05
N SER A 598 -18.24 -16.19 5.84
CA SER A 598 -19.70 -16.11 5.95
C SER A 598 -20.41 -16.45 4.63
N ASN A 599 -19.66 -16.72 3.56
CA ASN A 599 -20.21 -17.24 2.30
C ASN A 599 -20.08 -18.77 2.26
N PRO A 600 -21.18 -19.54 2.12
CA PRO A 600 -21.13 -21.00 2.23
C PRO A 600 -20.31 -21.65 1.12
N TRP A 601 -20.26 -21.08 -0.09
CA TRP A 601 -19.52 -21.65 -1.21
C TRP A 601 -18.01 -21.44 -1.07
N LEU A 602 -17.57 -20.28 -0.58
CA LEU A 602 -16.15 -20.04 -0.33
C LEU A 602 -15.67 -20.81 0.91
N ALA A 603 -16.50 -20.87 1.95
CA ALA A 603 -16.25 -21.65 3.15
C ALA A 603 -16.05 -23.15 2.88
N GLU A 604 -16.78 -23.72 1.91
CA GLU A 604 -16.64 -25.11 1.49
C GLU A 604 -15.24 -25.42 0.93
N LEU A 605 -14.59 -24.46 0.26
CA LEU A 605 -13.31 -24.70 -0.41
C LEU A 605 -12.13 -24.83 0.57
N GLN A 606 -12.23 -24.28 1.78
CA GLN A 606 -11.20 -24.42 2.81
C GLN A 606 -11.79 -24.29 4.22
N GLN A 607 -12.12 -25.41 4.85
CA GLN A 607 -12.82 -25.41 6.14
C GLN A 607 -11.92 -25.24 7.37
N GLU A 608 -10.64 -25.62 7.26
CA GLU A 608 -9.75 -25.69 8.42
C GLU A 608 -8.57 -24.74 8.27
N MET A 609 -8.17 -24.13 9.38
CA MET A 609 -6.92 -23.39 9.50
C MET A 609 -5.74 -24.37 9.55
N PHE A 610 -4.63 -24.05 8.88
CA PHE A 610 -3.48 -24.96 8.77
C PHE A 610 -2.12 -24.26 8.82
N VAL A 611 -1.07 -25.04 9.07
CA VAL A 611 0.34 -24.67 8.89
C VAL A 611 1.00 -25.59 7.88
N GLU A 612 1.65 -25.02 6.87
CA GLU A 612 2.52 -25.76 5.96
C GLU A 612 3.86 -26.03 6.64
N ILE A 613 4.27 -27.29 6.66
CA ILE A 613 5.53 -27.75 7.25
C ILE A 613 6.22 -28.72 6.29
N SER A 614 7.55 -28.67 6.23
CA SER A 614 8.32 -29.55 5.36
C SER A 614 8.22 -31.02 5.85
N PRO A 615 8.36 -32.02 4.95
CA PRO A 615 8.36 -33.42 5.37
C PRO A 615 9.46 -33.77 6.38
N ALA A 616 10.63 -33.12 6.28
CA ALA A 616 11.73 -33.30 7.21
C ALA A 616 11.38 -32.75 8.61
N ASP A 617 10.93 -31.50 8.70
CA ASP A 617 10.58 -30.88 9.99
C ASP A 617 9.40 -31.59 10.69
N ALA A 618 8.46 -32.12 9.89
CA ALA A 618 7.34 -32.91 10.40
C ALA A 618 7.80 -34.27 10.94
N ALA A 619 8.71 -34.96 10.23
CA ALA A 619 9.27 -36.24 10.65
C ALA A 619 10.07 -36.11 11.96
N ASP A 620 10.92 -35.09 12.07
CA ASP A 620 11.70 -34.78 13.27
C ASP A 620 10.80 -34.53 14.51
N ARG A 621 9.54 -34.15 14.28
CA ARG A 621 8.53 -33.86 15.32
C ARG A 621 7.46 -34.94 15.45
N GLY A 622 7.53 -36.03 14.69
CA GLY A 622 6.52 -37.10 14.71
C GLY A 622 5.11 -36.66 14.29
N ILE A 623 5.01 -35.64 13.44
CA ILE A 623 3.74 -35.04 12.96
C ILE A 623 3.35 -35.69 11.63
N ARG A 624 2.08 -36.09 11.49
CA ARG A 624 1.52 -36.57 10.22
C ARG A 624 0.67 -35.50 9.55
N ASN A 625 0.53 -35.62 8.22
CA ASN A 625 -0.37 -34.75 7.48
C ASN A 625 -1.81 -34.88 7.98
N GLY A 626 -2.46 -33.74 8.20
CA GLY A 626 -3.84 -33.68 8.68
C GLY A 626 -4.00 -33.75 10.20
N GLU A 627 -2.94 -34.04 10.97
CA GLU A 627 -3.01 -34.01 12.44
C GLU A 627 -3.11 -32.56 12.94
N PHE A 628 -3.86 -32.36 14.03
CA PHE A 628 -3.81 -31.09 14.75
C PHE A 628 -2.48 -30.95 15.49
N VAL A 629 -1.95 -29.74 15.46
CA VAL A 629 -0.71 -29.34 16.13
C VAL A 629 -0.94 -28.06 16.92
N TRP A 630 -0.13 -27.88 17.96
CA TRP A 630 0.05 -26.58 18.59
C TRP A 630 1.22 -25.87 17.93
N LEU A 631 0.96 -24.67 17.43
CA LEU A 631 2.00 -23.74 17.01
C LEU A 631 2.13 -22.64 18.06
N GLU A 632 3.33 -22.45 18.57
CA GLU A 632 3.68 -21.38 19.53
C GLU A 632 4.63 -20.39 18.84
N GLY A 633 4.24 -19.11 18.79
CA GLY A 633 5.05 -18.01 18.28
C GLY A 633 6.05 -17.48 19.32
N ALA A 634 7.04 -16.71 18.87
CA ALA A 634 8.16 -16.28 19.71
C ALA A 634 7.78 -15.33 20.86
N GLU A 635 6.63 -14.68 20.78
CA GLU A 635 6.07 -13.86 21.87
C GLU A 635 5.12 -14.65 22.77
N GLY A 636 5.01 -15.97 22.59
CA GLY A 636 4.21 -16.88 23.43
C GLY A 636 2.75 -17.03 23.00
N GLY A 637 2.34 -16.43 21.88
CA GLY A 637 1.03 -16.69 21.29
C GLY A 637 0.95 -18.14 20.82
N ARG A 638 -0.15 -18.84 21.12
CA ARG A 638 -0.31 -20.28 20.82
C ARG A 638 -1.62 -20.54 20.11
N ILE A 639 -1.60 -21.29 19.02
CA ILE A 639 -2.77 -21.60 18.19
C ILE A 639 -2.85 -23.10 17.87
N LYS A 640 -4.07 -23.63 17.77
CA LYS A 640 -4.34 -25.01 17.35
C LYS A 640 -4.76 -25.05 15.89
N VAL A 641 -3.95 -25.67 15.04
CA VAL A 641 -4.16 -25.70 13.58
C VAL A 641 -3.86 -27.08 13.02
N GLN A 642 -4.33 -27.37 11.80
CA GLN A 642 -4.00 -28.61 11.11
C GLN A 642 -2.60 -28.54 10.50
N ALA A 643 -1.82 -29.62 10.58
CA ALA A 643 -0.56 -29.73 9.86
C ALA A 643 -0.79 -30.10 8.39
N MET A 644 -0.29 -29.28 7.47
CA MET A 644 -0.17 -29.59 6.06
C MET A 644 1.28 -29.95 5.74
N VAL A 645 1.60 -31.24 5.74
CA VAL A 645 2.96 -31.73 5.46
C VAL A 645 3.19 -31.72 3.96
N THR A 646 4.10 -30.86 3.47
CA THR A 646 4.25 -30.59 2.04
C THR A 646 5.68 -30.18 1.65
N PRO A 647 6.20 -30.63 0.50
CA PRO A 647 7.52 -30.20 0.01
C PRO A 647 7.52 -28.76 -0.54
N ARG A 648 6.38 -28.05 -0.52
CA ARG A 648 6.26 -26.68 -1.01
C ARG A 648 7.02 -25.66 -0.15
N VAL A 649 7.36 -26.01 1.10
CA VAL A 649 8.21 -25.20 1.98
C VAL A 649 9.52 -25.95 2.28
N LYS A 650 10.63 -25.21 2.34
CA LYS A 650 11.94 -25.78 2.67
C LYS A 650 12.04 -26.13 4.16
N PRO A 651 12.91 -27.07 4.56
CA PRO A 651 13.23 -27.30 5.96
C PRO A 651 13.59 -26.01 6.71
N GLY A 652 13.05 -25.86 7.92
CA GLY A 652 13.21 -24.67 8.76
C GLY A 652 12.26 -23.52 8.43
N VAL A 653 11.39 -23.64 7.42
CA VAL A 653 10.41 -22.60 7.04
C VAL A 653 8.99 -23.15 7.10
N THR A 654 8.09 -22.39 7.71
CA THR A 654 6.67 -22.70 7.85
C THR A 654 5.81 -21.57 7.31
N PHE A 655 4.61 -21.91 6.86
CA PHE A 655 3.67 -20.94 6.32
C PHE A 655 2.26 -21.11 6.87
N MET A 656 1.58 -19.98 7.10
CA MET A 656 0.17 -19.96 7.51
C MET A 656 -0.67 -18.96 6.69
N PRO A 657 -1.90 -19.32 6.28
CA PRO A 657 -2.87 -18.34 5.84
C PRO A 657 -3.38 -17.49 7.02
N TYR A 658 -3.74 -16.21 6.82
CA TYR A 658 -4.19 -15.35 7.95
C TYR A 658 -5.69 -15.02 7.94
N HIS A 659 -6.49 -15.69 7.10
CA HIS A 659 -7.91 -15.38 6.88
C HIS A 659 -8.87 -15.92 7.96
N PHE A 660 -8.36 -16.67 8.93
CA PHE A 660 -9.20 -17.38 9.89
C PHE A 660 -9.34 -16.57 11.17
N ALA A 661 -10.54 -16.65 11.78
CA ALA A 661 -10.85 -16.02 13.04
C ALA A 661 -12.06 -16.71 13.70
N GLY A 662 -12.38 -16.33 14.93
CA GLY A 662 -13.47 -16.93 15.71
C GLY A 662 -13.03 -18.06 16.66
N VAL A 663 -11.74 -18.43 16.65
CA VAL A 663 -11.09 -19.24 17.70
C VAL A 663 -9.86 -18.46 18.19
N MET A 664 -9.60 -18.52 19.49
CA MET A 664 -8.42 -17.92 20.09
C MET A 664 -7.85 -18.85 21.17
N HIS A 665 -6.59 -19.29 21.01
CA HIS A 665 -5.90 -20.17 21.96
C HIS A 665 -6.62 -21.51 22.20
N GLY A 666 -7.26 -22.05 21.16
CA GLY A 666 -8.04 -23.29 21.20
C GLY A 666 -9.47 -23.12 21.73
N GLU A 667 -9.86 -21.91 22.15
CA GLU A 667 -11.20 -21.61 22.65
C GLU A 667 -12.07 -21.00 21.54
N SER A 668 -13.27 -21.52 21.38
CA SER A 668 -14.24 -20.98 20.42
C SER A 668 -14.84 -19.67 20.93
N LEU A 669 -14.87 -18.66 20.07
CA LEU A 669 -15.54 -17.38 20.30
C LEU A 669 -16.96 -17.36 19.70
N ALA A 670 -17.45 -18.47 19.13
CA ALA A 670 -18.80 -18.56 18.59
C ALA A 670 -19.90 -18.05 19.56
N PRO A 671 -19.83 -18.31 20.88
CA PRO A 671 -20.83 -17.78 21.82
C PRO A 671 -20.87 -16.25 21.95
N ASN A 672 -19.85 -15.54 21.46
CA ASN A 672 -19.77 -14.08 21.52
C ASN A 672 -20.38 -13.41 20.28
N TYR A 673 -20.64 -14.17 19.21
CA TYR A 673 -21.34 -13.63 18.04
C TYR A 673 -22.82 -13.42 18.34
N PRO A 674 -23.45 -12.39 17.73
CA PRO A 674 -24.90 -12.31 17.68
C PRO A 674 -25.54 -13.62 17.16
N GLU A 675 -26.76 -13.89 17.60
CA GLU A 675 -27.48 -15.09 17.20
C GLU A 675 -27.64 -15.14 15.67
N GLY A 676 -27.29 -16.28 15.07
CA GLY A 676 -27.39 -16.50 13.63
C GLY A 676 -26.27 -15.86 12.79
N THR A 677 -25.28 -15.20 13.40
CA THR A 677 -24.22 -14.49 12.65
C THR A 677 -22.84 -15.15 12.76
N VAL A 678 -22.74 -16.35 13.34
CA VAL A 678 -21.49 -17.11 13.36
C VAL A 678 -21.12 -17.48 11.92
N PRO A 679 -19.89 -17.17 11.44
CA PRO A 679 -19.45 -17.57 10.10
C PRO A 679 -19.48 -19.10 9.93
N TYR A 680 -19.67 -19.58 8.69
CA TYR A 680 -19.66 -21.01 8.39
C TYR A 680 -18.33 -21.67 8.74
N VAL A 681 -17.23 -20.92 8.63
CA VAL A 681 -15.88 -21.35 9.03
C VAL A 681 -15.33 -20.42 10.10
N ILE A 682 -14.95 -20.99 11.23
CA ILE A 682 -14.17 -20.34 12.29
C ILE A 682 -12.83 -21.03 12.44
N GLY A 683 -11.83 -20.30 12.93
CA GLY A 683 -10.49 -20.85 13.16
C GLY A 683 -9.58 -19.86 13.87
N GLU A 684 -8.35 -20.28 14.11
CA GLU A 684 -7.32 -19.45 14.75
C GLU A 684 -6.75 -18.44 13.76
N SER A 685 -6.53 -17.20 14.21
CA SER A 685 -5.77 -16.24 13.42
C SER A 685 -4.28 -16.54 13.47
N ALA A 686 -3.62 -16.58 12.31
CA ALA A 686 -2.16 -16.66 12.23
C ALA A 686 -1.47 -15.52 12.99
N ASN A 687 -2.12 -14.36 13.07
CA ASN A 687 -1.59 -13.18 13.74
C ASN A 687 -1.56 -13.31 15.28
N THR A 688 -2.22 -14.32 15.85
CA THR A 688 -2.05 -14.68 17.26
C THR A 688 -0.64 -15.19 17.55
N ALA A 689 0.01 -15.85 16.59
CA ALA A 689 1.37 -16.37 16.72
C ALA A 689 2.44 -15.45 16.12
N LEU A 690 2.06 -14.44 15.35
CA LEU A 690 3.00 -13.46 14.78
C LEU A 690 3.34 -12.36 15.78
N THR A 691 4.51 -11.77 15.59
CA THR A 691 5.23 -11.01 16.61
C THR A 691 5.25 -9.51 16.33
N TYR A 692 5.89 -8.75 17.21
CA TYR A 692 6.25 -7.35 17.01
C TYR A 692 7.19 -7.17 15.80
N GLY A 693 7.06 -6.04 15.11
CA GLY A 693 8.02 -5.55 14.13
C GLY A 693 7.37 -4.56 13.19
N TYR A 694 8.03 -3.44 12.91
CA TYR A 694 7.45 -2.33 12.18
C TYR A 694 8.46 -1.64 11.29
N ASP A 695 8.05 -1.28 10.07
CA ASP A 695 8.88 -0.48 9.17
C ASP A 695 9.10 0.94 9.73
N PRO A 696 10.33 1.49 9.74
CA PRO A 696 10.63 2.77 10.40
C PRO A 696 10.02 3.99 9.71
N VAL A 697 9.51 3.85 8.50
CA VAL A 697 8.91 4.95 7.73
C VAL A 697 7.40 4.85 7.70
N THR A 698 6.88 3.66 7.38
CA THR A 698 5.45 3.43 7.16
C THR A 698 4.75 2.86 8.39
N GLN A 699 5.51 2.34 9.36
CA GLN A 699 5.01 1.58 10.51
C GLN A 699 4.13 0.39 10.10
N MET A 700 4.35 -0.14 8.89
CA MET A 700 3.74 -1.40 8.45
C MET A 700 4.31 -2.56 9.27
N GLN A 701 3.44 -3.47 9.69
CA GLN A 701 3.79 -4.60 10.56
C GLN A 701 4.58 -5.71 9.85
N GLU A 702 5.44 -6.39 10.60
CA GLU A 702 6.23 -7.55 10.16
C GLU A 702 5.45 -8.86 10.38
N THR A 703 4.91 -9.41 9.29
CA THR A 703 4.13 -10.67 9.30
C THR A 703 4.73 -11.72 8.37
N LYS A 704 5.86 -11.39 7.74
CA LYS A 704 6.51 -12.24 6.75
C LYS A 704 7.78 -12.90 7.27
N ALA A 705 8.33 -12.45 8.39
CA ALA A 705 9.48 -13.06 9.03
C ALA A 705 9.30 -13.03 10.55
N SER A 706 9.04 -14.20 11.12
CA SER A 706 8.95 -14.42 12.56
C SER A 706 9.50 -15.81 12.91
N LEU A 707 9.39 -16.22 14.18
CA LEU A 707 9.82 -17.53 14.67
C LEU A 707 8.67 -18.28 15.34
N CYS A 708 8.65 -19.60 15.19
CA CYS A 708 7.72 -20.48 15.87
C CYS A 708 8.34 -21.82 16.31
N GLN A 709 7.57 -22.54 17.12
CA GLN A 709 7.74 -23.96 17.43
C GLN A 709 6.42 -24.68 17.17
N ILE A 710 6.51 -25.92 16.69
CA ILE A 710 5.35 -26.77 16.41
C ILE A 710 5.49 -28.06 17.20
N VAL A 711 4.44 -28.45 17.91
CA VAL A 711 4.36 -29.71 18.65
C VAL A 711 3.01 -30.39 18.39
N LYS A 712 2.95 -31.70 18.56
CA LYS A 712 1.70 -32.45 18.44
C LYS A 712 0.64 -31.97 19.45
N ALA A 713 -0.63 -31.89 19.02
CA ALA A 713 -1.71 -31.32 19.81
C ALA A 713 -2.23 -32.18 20.95
#